data_AF-A0AAX3WT41-F1
#
_entry.id   AF-A0AAX3WT41-F1
#
_cell.length_a   1.000
_cell.length_b   1.000
_cell.length_c   1.000
_cell.angle_alpha   90.00
_cell.angle_beta   90.00
_cell.angle_gamma   90.00
#
_symmetry.space_group_name_H-M   'P 1'
#
loop_
_entity.id
_entity.type
_entity.pdbx_description
1 polymer ?
#
loop_
_entity_poly.entity_id
_entity_poly.type
_entity_poly.pdbx_seq_one_letter_code
_entity_poly.pdbx_strand_id
1 'polypeptide(L)'
;MKWVKSIAATTLVASLLATPGFAAHAAETAPAATKDGFKLTILHSNDTHAHVEAAPQRATKVQELRAANANTLLLDAGDVFSGTLYFNQFSGEVDMKLMNLMGYDAMTFGNHEFDLGSSPEGHAALAKFVKGADFPILSANLDFSKDSLFDGLQFKTVTKDFEKGKIYNGIIKEVDGEKVGIFGLTTEETPSISSVANVQFANYIDSAKKAVAEFEKQGVNKIVAVTHLGFDDSKDFDNDQLLAGAVEGIDVIVGGHTHTKLDKAVKAETSFKNHTIIVQTGQYSENLGELDLTFDDNGAVVEYFGQLHALNDKDNPVAADPEAVKILAPYTDKITAVKQQSTGNTAVSVLDGKRGLWGVRAGETNLGNLITDGMLAGAKKIDPEVQFAFQNGGGIRAGIDAGDITVGEVMTVMPFGNALGIVKLTGAEIYDIAEHSVKEFPKESGGFLHFSGLQVEFDGKAPAGKRVKSIKLNGKELDKATYYKAATNTFTAKGGDGYETLEKAYADGRVSEPGTIDYEMFIEHLTTLKNVDPKVEGRIIATIPFTDIAKGSETEGYVRDLYYRDLTNGTTATTYSPNANLTRAQAASFIARALKLEAKGQTTFTDLGNVNPATQKEITALAEAGIVKGVNGKFNPNTKVTRAQLALMFARAYNLQHDTKAGLKADFSDIAKYNTETQEAIALMKDLKIVSGSNGKFMPSNNATRAHMAKMLSNYIPYVKESK
;
A
#
# COMPACT_ATOMS: atom_id res chain seq x y z
N MET A 1 -69.35 0.10 11.39
CA MET A 1 -70.09 0.48 12.62
C MET A 1 -69.72 1.91 13.01
N LYS A 2 -70.73 2.80 13.03
CA LYS A 2 -70.93 4.05 13.83
C LYS A 2 -69.68 4.85 14.27
N TRP A 3 -69.42 6.05 13.75
CA TRP A 3 -70.02 7.38 14.07
C TRP A 3 -69.64 8.00 15.45
N VAL A 4 -68.78 9.04 15.40
CA VAL A 4 -69.03 10.47 15.80
C VAL A 4 -68.93 10.99 17.26
N LYS A 5 -68.31 12.20 17.37
CA LYS A 5 -68.41 13.33 18.38
C LYS A 5 -67.71 13.13 19.75
N SER A 6 -67.21 14.14 20.48
CA SER A 6 -67.40 15.61 20.51
C SER A 6 -66.25 16.32 21.26
N ILE A 7 -66.12 17.63 21.00
CA ILE A 7 -65.39 18.66 21.77
C ILE A 7 -66.08 18.93 23.13
N ALA A 8 -65.31 19.24 24.18
CA ALA A 8 -65.66 20.20 25.25
C ALA A 8 -64.43 20.65 26.06
N ALA A 9 -64.29 21.96 26.25
CA ALA A 9 -63.31 22.63 27.09
C ALA A 9 -63.99 23.13 28.38
N THR A 10 -63.35 23.04 29.55
CA THR A 10 -63.58 23.99 30.69
C THR A 10 -62.48 23.90 31.77
N THR A 11 -61.64 24.95 31.83
CA THR A 11 -61.28 25.83 32.96
C THR A 11 -61.28 25.34 34.42
N LEU A 12 -60.07 25.40 35.04
CA LEU A 12 -59.66 26.01 36.33
C LEU A 12 -60.34 25.59 37.66
N VAL A 13 -59.54 25.24 38.69
CA VAL A 13 -59.44 25.95 39.99
C VAL A 13 -58.30 25.34 40.82
N ALA A 14 -57.46 26.23 41.35
CA ALA A 14 -56.35 26.00 42.25
C ALA A 14 -56.80 25.71 43.70
N SER A 15 -55.98 24.99 44.45
CA SER A 15 -55.88 25.21 45.91
C SER A 15 -54.43 24.98 46.39
N LEU A 16 -53.80 26.10 46.76
CA LEU A 16 -52.61 26.22 47.59
C LEU A 16 -52.87 25.66 49.00
N LEU A 17 -51.80 25.19 49.65
CA LEU A 17 -51.45 25.25 51.08
C LEU A 17 -50.16 24.40 51.21
N ALA A 18 -49.04 24.76 51.84
CA ALA A 18 -48.52 25.96 52.46
C ALA A 18 -46.99 25.75 52.61
N THR A 19 -46.19 26.81 52.47
CA THR A 19 -44.76 26.94 52.82
C THR A 19 -44.58 26.95 54.37
N PRO A 20 -43.39 27.08 55.02
CA PRO A 20 -42.03 27.45 54.55
C PRO A 20 -40.89 26.58 55.16
N GLY A 21 -39.61 26.71 54.86
CA GLY A 21 -38.82 27.61 54.02
C GLY A 21 -37.32 27.31 54.26
N PHE A 22 -36.43 27.92 53.47
CA PHE A 22 -35.23 28.63 53.94
C PHE A 22 -34.48 29.24 52.74
N ALA A 23 -34.24 30.56 52.88
CA ALA A 23 -33.20 31.42 52.32
C ALA A 23 -32.83 31.36 50.81
N ALA A 24 -33.05 32.51 50.17
CA ALA A 24 -32.58 32.89 48.85
C ALA A 24 -31.06 33.17 48.80
N HIS A 25 -30.46 32.87 47.65
CA HIS A 25 -29.39 33.66 47.05
C HIS A 25 -29.74 33.91 45.57
N ALA A 26 -29.41 35.11 45.10
CA ALA A 26 -29.88 35.71 43.87
C ALA A 26 -29.56 34.87 42.62
N ALA A 27 -30.56 34.74 41.75
CA ALA A 27 -30.36 34.30 40.38
C ALA A 27 -29.66 35.43 39.60
N GLU A 28 -28.44 35.17 39.13
CA GLU A 28 -27.95 35.83 37.92
C GLU A 28 -28.89 35.42 36.78
N THR A 29 -29.60 36.41 36.24
CA THR A 29 -30.49 36.23 35.10
C THR A 29 -29.64 35.85 33.89
N ALA A 30 -29.70 34.57 33.53
CA ALA A 30 -29.22 34.07 32.25
C ALA A 30 -29.85 34.88 31.10
N PRO A 31 -29.08 35.27 30.07
CA PRO A 31 -29.64 35.85 28.86
C PRO A 31 -30.67 34.90 28.26
N ALA A 32 -31.77 35.44 27.76
CA ALA A 32 -32.80 34.66 27.10
C ALA A 32 -32.24 34.05 25.80
N ALA A 33 -32.28 32.71 25.71
CA ALA A 33 -31.88 31.93 24.55
C ALA A 33 -32.48 32.46 23.24
N THR A 34 -31.64 32.65 22.22
CA THR A 34 -32.10 32.78 20.84
C THR A 34 -32.48 31.39 20.32
N LYS A 35 -33.56 31.31 19.57
CA LYS A 35 -34.24 30.05 19.25
C LYS A 35 -33.51 29.09 18.29
N ASP A 36 -32.30 29.42 17.81
CA ASP A 36 -31.64 28.71 16.69
C ASP A 36 -30.18 28.23 16.94
N GLY A 37 -29.59 28.45 18.13
CA GLY A 37 -28.22 28.02 18.47
C GLY A 37 -27.10 28.70 17.66
N PHE A 38 -25.85 28.54 18.09
CA PHE A 38 -24.68 29.04 17.35
C PHE A 38 -24.22 27.99 16.33
N LYS A 39 -24.13 28.36 15.05
CA LYS A 39 -23.73 27.45 13.96
C LYS A 39 -22.30 27.70 13.53
N LEU A 40 -21.55 26.61 13.41
CA LEU A 40 -20.15 26.58 13.00
C LEU A 40 -19.94 25.46 11.98
N THR A 41 -19.26 25.76 10.89
CA THR A 41 -18.76 24.76 9.94
C THR A 41 -17.24 24.64 10.13
N ILE A 42 -16.74 23.42 10.29
CA ILE A 42 -15.31 23.12 10.30
C ILE A 42 -14.99 22.33 9.03
N LEU A 43 -14.23 22.96 8.14
CA LEU A 43 -13.56 22.27 7.06
C LEU A 43 -12.22 21.76 7.57
N HIS A 44 -11.85 20.54 7.18
CA HIS A 44 -10.60 19.97 7.66
C HIS A 44 -9.90 19.04 6.67
N SER A 45 -8.59 18.93 6.83
CA SER A 45 -7.73 17.91 6.23
C SER A 45 -6.73 17.38 7.23
N ASN A 46 -6.14 16.23 6.91
CA ASN A 46 -5.07 15.59 7.67
C ASN A 46 -4.25 14.72 6.70
N ASP A 47 -2.99 14.46 7.03
CA ASP A 47 -2.15 13.44 6.37
C ASP A 47 -2.06 13.63 4.85
N THR A 48 -1.90 14.88 4.41
CA THR A 48 -1.83 15.18 2.98
C THR A 48 -0.52 14.69 2.35
N HIS A 49 0.53 14.54 3.15
CA HIS A 49 1.82 13.97 2.77
C HIS A 49 2.31 14.44 1.39
N ALA A 50 2.38 15.76 1.20
CA ALA A 50 2.81 16.41 -0.03
C ALA A 50 2.09 15.95 -1.33
N HIS A 51 0.89 15.38 -1.23
CA HIS A 51 0.01 15.09 -2.37
C HIS A 51 -0.73 16.37 -2.78
N VAL A 52 0.01 17.26 -3.43
CA VAL A 52 -0.44 18.60 -3.82
C VAL A 52 -1.23 18.63 -5.12
N GLU A 53 -1.27 17.52 -5.87
CA GLU A 53 -1.93 17.45 -7.18
C GLU A 53 -3.43 17.74 -7.13
N ALA A 54 -4.09 17.35 -6.02
CA ALA A 54 -5.52 17.61 -5.76
C ALA A 54 -5.77 18.93 -5.01
N ALA A 55 -4.72 19.66 -4.63
CA ALA A 55 -4.87 20.91 -3.91
C ALA A 55 -5.67 21.98 -4.68
N PRO A 56 -5.57 22.12 -6.02
CA PRO A 56 -6.43 23.05 -6.74
C PRO A 56 -7.93 22.74 -6.61
N GLN A 57 -8.31 21.47 -6.61
CA GLN A 57 -9.69 21.03 -6.38
C GLN A 57 -10.12 21.33 -4.95
N ARG A 58 -9.23 21.07 -3.97
CA ARG A 58 -9.46 21.43 -2.57
C ARG A 58 -9.71 22.93 -2.40
N ALA A 59 -8.92 23.79 -3.07
CA ALA A 59 -9.10 25.23 -3.04
C ALA A 59 -10.49 25.65 -3.55
N THR A 60 -10.94 25.11 -4.68
CA THR A 60 -12.30 25.36 -5.18
C THR A 60 -13.33 24.91 -4.18
N LYS A 61 -13.19 23.70 -3.61
CA LYS A 61 -14.19 23.20 -2.67
C LYS A 61 -14.27 24.01 -1.37
N VAL A 62 -13.13 24.45 -0.85
CA VAL A 62 -13.05 25.38 0.29
C VAL A 62 -13.78 26.69 -0.01
N GLN A 63 -13.58 27.27 -1.21
CA GLN A 63 -14.26 28.49 -1.62
C GLN A 63 -15.78 28.30 -1.71
N GLU A 64 -16.25 27.20 -2.31
CA GLU A 64 -17.67 26.86 -2.40
C GLU A 64 -18.33 26.78 -1.02
N LEU A 65 -17.71 26.03 -0.10
CA LEU A 65 -18.28 25.78 1.22
C LEU A 65 -18.26 27.03 2.11
N ARG A 66 -17.19 27.84 2.04
CA ARG A 66 -17.14 29.15 2.72
C ARG A 66 -18.16 30.15 2.18
N ALA A 67 -18.47 30.08 0.88
CA ALA A 67 -19.52 30.93 0.29
C ALA A 67 -20.92 30.49 0.74
N ALA A 68 -21.13 29.20 1.01
CA ALA A 68 -22.38 28.67 1.53
C ALA A 68 -22.57 28.98 3.04
N ASN A 69 -21.50 28.92 3.82
CA ASN A 69 -21.50 29.11 5.28
C ASN A 69 -20.44 30.13 5.72
N ALA A 70 -20.88 31.32 6.15
CA ALA A 70 -19.96 32.39 6.57
C ALA A 70 -19.18 32.06 7.86
N ASN A 71 -19.75 31.22 8.74
CA ASN A 71 -19.15 30.81 10.01
C ASN A 71 -18.27 29.57 9.82
N THR A 72 -17.27 29.66 8.95
CA THR A 72 -16.44 28.52 8.55
C THR A 72 -14.99 28.67 9.02
N LEU A 73 -14.46 27.62 9.65
CA LEU A 73 -13.02 27.46 9.93
C LEU A 73 -12.41 26.42 8.99
N LEU A 74 -11.16 26.59 8.58
CA LEU A 74 -10.39 25.59 7.85
C LEU A 74 -9.16 25.17 8.67
N LEU A 75 -9.11 23.90 9.06
CA LEU A 75 -8.10 23.37 9.98
C LEU A 75 -7.33 22.22 9.32
N ASP A 76 -6.03 22.11 9.62
CA ASP A 76 -5.22 20.96 9.21
C ASP A 76 -4.66 20.20 10.41
N ALA A 77 -4.84 18.88 10.42
CA ALA A 77 -4.45 18.02 11.53
C ALA A 77 -3.03 17.45 11.42
N GLY A 78 -2.15 18.05 10.61
CA GLY A 78 -0.73 17.67 10.55
C GLY A 78 -0.40 16.63 9.46
N ASP A 79 0.89 16.31 9.34
CA ASP A 79 1.45 15.45 8.29
C ASP A 79 1.20 16.00 6.88
N VAL A 80 1.57 17.26 6.71
CA VAL A 80 1.71 17.90 5.41
C VAL A 80 3.02 17.48 4.75
N PHE A 81 4.06 17.24 5.54
CA PHE A 81 5.40 16.86 5.07
C PHE A 81 5.51 15.39 4.65
N SER A 82 6.58 15.11 3.89
CA SER A 82 6.95 13.80 3.35
C SER A 82 5.91 13.20 2.40
N GLY A 83 6.26 12.12 1.68
CA GLY A 83 5.31 11.35 0.85
C GLY A 83 5.47 11.46 -0.67
N THR A 84 5.91 12.60 -1.22
CA THR A 84 6.10 12.75 -2.68
C THR A 84 7.37 13.52 -3.03
N LEU A 85 7.77 13.50 -4.33
CA LEU A 85 8.89 14.33 -4.80
C LEU A 85 8.68 15.83 -4.54
N TYR A 86 7.45 16.31 -4.37
CA TYR A 86 7.22 17.71 -4.02
C TYR A 86 7.90 18.04 -2.69
N PHE A 87 7.81 17.16 -1.70
CA PHE A 87 8.55 17.34 -0.45
C PHE A 87 10.06 17.21 -0.67
N ASN A 88 10.54 16.15 -1.32
CA ASN A 88 11.98 15.93 -1.51
C ASN A 88 12.67 17.07 -2.30
N GLN A 89 11.96 17.72 -3.22
CA GLN A 89 12.50 18.79 -4.06
C GLN A 89 12.31 20.20 -3.50
N PHE A 90 11.31 20.41 -2.62
CA PHE A 90 10.87 21.75 -2.19
C PHE A 90 10.66 21.91 -0.69
N SER A 91 10.81 20.83 0.09
CA SER A 91 10.81 20.82 1.56
C SER A 91 9.61 21.56 2.17
N GLY A 92 8.40 21.24 1.70
CA GLY A 92 7.13 21.78 2.19
C GLY A 92 6.74 23.17 1.64
N GLU A 93 7.55 23.80 0.79
CA GLU A 93 7.24 25.13 0.25
C GLU A 93 5.95 25.17 -0.59
N VAL A 94 5.67 24.09 -1.33
CA VAL A 94 4.50 24.01 -2.23
C VAL A 94 3.22 23.95 -1.43
N ASP A 95 3.18 23.05 -0.44
CA ASP A 95 2.07 22.91 0.50
C ASP A 95 1.79 24.22 1.23
N MET A 96 2.82 24.85 1.79
CA MET A 96 2.71 26.14 2.48
C MET A 96 2.02 27.20 1.61
N LYS A 97 2.43 27.34 0.35
CA LYS A 97 1.84 28.32 -0.57
C LYS A 97 0.39 28.02 -0.90
N LEU A 98 0.04 26.75 -1.08
CA LEU A 98 -1.32 26.32 -1.37
C LEU A 98 -2.22 26.48 -0.14
N MET A 99 -1.73 26.18 1.06
CA MET A 99 -2.45 26.41 2.31
C MET A 99 -2.66 27.91 2.58
N ASN A 100 -1.64 28.75 2.32
CA ASN A 100 -1.79 30.21 2.42
C ASN A 100 -2.86 30.73 1.44
N LEU A 101 -2.88 30.24 0.20
CA LEU A 101 -3.93 30.58 -0.78
C LEU A 101 -5.32 30.19 -0.28
N MET A 102 -5.46 28.99 0.28
CA MET A 102 -6.72 28.50 0.83
C MET A 102 -7.11 29.22 2.13
N GLY A 103 -6.20 29.97 2.76
CA GLY A 103 -6.46 30.71 3.98
C GLY A 103 -6.83 29.78 5.13
N TYR A 104 -6.01 28.78 5.44
CA TYR A 104 -6.17 27.97 6.65
C TYR A 104 -6.24 28.87 7.89
N ASP A 105 -7.07 28.50 8.85
CA ASP A 105 -7.23 29.22 10.11
C ASP A 105 -6.20 28.77 11.15
N ALA A 106 -5.83 27.48 11.11
CA ALA A 106 -4.75 26.90 11.92
C ALA A 106 -4.34 25.53 11.37
N MET A 107 -3.15 25.09 11.79
CA MET A 107 -2.63 23.74 11.57
C MET A 107 -2.00 23.23 12.88
N THR A 108 -2.02 21.93 13.16
CA THR A 108 -1.14 21.31 14.18
C THR A 108 0.03 20.59 13.52
N PHE A 109 1.06 20.22 14.30
CA PHE A 109 2.13 19.36 13.79
C PHE A 109 1.68 17.91 13.82
N GLY A 110 2.01 17.15 12.78
CA GLY A 110 2.13 15.72 12.80
C GLY A 110 3.57 15.26 12.97
N ASN A 111 3.80 13.95 12.95
CA ASN A 111 5.14 13.41 13.15
C ASN A 111 6.05 13.66 11.94
N HIS A 112 5.52 13.67 10.72
CA HIS A 112 6.33 13.83 9.51
C HIS A 112 6.88 15.25 9.30
N GLU A 113 6.34 16.25 10.02
CA GLU A 113 6.93 17.58 10.04
C GLU A 113 8.39 17.59 10.55
N PHE A 114 8.78 16.57 11.33
CA PHE A 114 10.10 16.45 11.96
C PHE A 114 11.10 15.56 11.19
N ASP A 115 10.72 14.98 10.04
CA ASP A 115 11.53 13.97 9.34
C ASP A 115 12.95 14.44 8.97
N LEU A 116 13.09 15.74 8.66
CA LEU A 116 14.37 16.33 8.28
C LEU A 116 15.25 16.72 9.46
N GLY A 117 14.81 16.55 10.72
CA GLY A 117 15.58 17.02 11.88
C GLY A 117 16.91 16.30 12.11
N SER A 118 17.11 15.11 11.53
CA SER A 118 18.40 14.40 11.52
C SER A 118 19.30 14.77 10.32
N SER A 119 18.82 15.62 9.40
CA SER A 119 19.63 16.12 8.28
C SER A 119 20.73 17.08 8.78
N PRO A 120 21.78 17.33 7.99
CA PRO A 120 22.78 18.34 8.33
C PRO A 120 22.19 19.74 8.58
N GLU A 121 21.06 20.06 7.94
CA GLU A 121 20.32 21.31 8.07
C GLU A 121 19.33 21.33 9.25
N GLY A 122 19.15 20.21 9.95
CA GLY A 122 18.19 20.06 11.05
C GLY A 122 16.77 20.47 10.64
N HIS A 123 16.05 21.14 11.55
CA HIS A 123 14.69 21.61 11.30
C HIS A 123 14.58 22.90 10.46
N ALA A 124 15.58 23.25 9.64
CA ALA A 124 15.56 24.51 8.89
C ALA A 124 14.36 24.61 7.94
N ALA A 125 13.98 23.49 7.30
CA ALA A 125 12.79 23.41 6.45
C ALA A 125 11.50 23.65 7.24
N LEU A 126 11.34 22.98 8.40
CA LEU A 126 10.19 23.17 9.27
C LEU A 126 10.10 24.61 9.78
N ALA A 127 11.21 25.19 10.25
CA ALA A 127 11.25 26.58 10.68
C ALA A 127 10.91 27.57 9.55
N LYS A 128 11.31 27.27 8.30
CA LYS A 128 10.93 28.06 7.11
C LYS A 128 9.44 27.95 6.83
N PHE A 129 8.87 26.74 6.91
CA PHE A 129 7.44 26.52 6.74
C PHE A 129 6.62 27.31 7.78
N VAL A 130 6.98 27.19 9.07
CA VAL A 130 6.33 27.97 10.14
C VAL A 130 6.41 29.46 9.84
N LYS A 131 7.59 30.01 9.53
CA LYS A 131 7.74 31.47 9.26
C LYS A 131 6.96 31.95 8.04
N GLY A 132 6.75 31.08 7.05
CA GLY A 132 6.06 31.43 5.81
C GLY A 132 4.55 31.16 5.83
N ALA A 133 4.03 30.47 6.85
CA ALA A 133 2.61 30.21 7.00
C ALA A 133 1.84 31.50 7.28
N ASP A 134 0.75 31.73 6.55
CA ASP A 134 -0.16 32.87 6.75
C ASP A 134 -1.22 32.61 7.84
N PHE A 135 -0.93 31.63 8.71
CA PHE A 135 -1.75 31.14 9.82
C PHE A 135 -0.86 30.69 10.99
N PRO A 136 -1.40 30.62 12.22
CA PRO A 136 -0.68 30.07 13.36
C PRO A 136 -0.59 28.54 13.28
N ILE A 137 0.51 28.00 13.80
CA ILE A 137 0.63 26.56 14.08
C ILE A 137 0.31 26.32 15.56
N LEU A 138 -0.44 25.28 15.87
CA LEU A 138 -0.95 24.99 17.21
C LEU A 138 -0.30 23.74 17.76
N SER A 139 0.16 23.82 19.00
CA SER A 139 0.81 22.72 19.70
C SER A 139 0.93 23.00 21.19
N ALA A 140 0.09 22.37 21.99
CA ALA A 140 0.05 22.52 23.44
C ALA A 140 1.04 21.61 24.17
N ASN A 141 1.54 20.54 23.53
CA ASN A 141 2.35 19.51 24.18
C ASN A 141 3.81 19.42 23.67
N LEU A 142 4.28 20.38 22.86
CA LEU A 142 5.66 20.38 22.34
C LEU A 142 6.47 21.54 22.92
N ASP A 143 7.77 21.34 23.06
CA ASP A 143 8.74 22.35 23.50
C ASP A 143 9.90 22.49 22.52
N PHE A 144 9.93 23.62 21.82
CA PHE A 144 10.98 23.96 20.86
C PHE A 144 12.12 24.78 21.48
N SER A 145 12.10 25.07 22.80
CA SER A 145 13.08 25.96 23.44
C SER A 145 14.54 25.49 23.42
N LYS A 146 14.78 24.23 23.02
CA LYS A 146 16.11 23.65 22.83
C LYS A 146 16.56 23.60 21.37
N ASP A 147 15.73 24.10 20.45
CA ASP A 147 16.07 24.24 19.04
C ASP A 147 16.14 25.72 18.67
N SER A 148 17.36 26.23 18.48
CA SER A 148 17.63 27.63 18.15
C SER A 148 16.98 28.11 16.85
N LEU A 149 16.57 27.20 15.95
CA LEU A 149 15.87 27.58 14.71
C LEU A 149 14.47 28.16 15.00
N PHE A 150 13.92 27.86 16.19
CA PHE A 150 12.61 28.28 16.65
C PHE A 150 12.65 29.41 17.69
N ASP A 151 13.81 30.02 17.93
CA ASP A 151 13.94 31.19 18.79
C ASP A 151 12.97 32.30 18.35
N GLY A 152 12.08 32.71 19.26
CA GLY A 152 11.05 33.72 18.98
C GLY A 152 9.92 33.28 18.04
N LEU A 153 9.79 31.98 17.76
CA LEU A 153 8.67 31.41 17.01
C LEU A 153 7.60 30.79 17.91
N GLN A 154 7.97 30.21 19.05
CA GLN A 154 7.03 29.56 19.96
C GLN A 154 6.61 30.45 21.13
N PHE A 155 5.30 30.53 21.35
CA PHE A 155 4.66 31.16 22.49
C PHE A 155 3.78 30.12 23.20
N LYS A 156 4.14 29.74 24.43
CA LYS A 156 3.42 28.72 25.19
C LYS A 156 2.16 29.28 25.87
N THR A 157 1.25 29.87 25.10
CA THR A 157 0.06 30.57 25.58
C THR A 157 -1.19 30.21 24.77
N VAL A 158 -2.35 30.44 25.39
CA VAL A 158 -3.65 30.52 24.72
C VAL A 158 -4.00 31.99 24.57
N THR A 159 -4.21 32.47 23.34
CA THR A 159 -4.42 33.91 23.08
C THR A 159 -5.38 34.19 21.93
N LYS A 160 -6.10 35.31 22.00
CA LYS A 160 -6.82 35.88 20.84
C LYS A 160 -5.93 36.74 19.94
N ASP A 161 -4.82 37.25 20.49
CA ASP A 161 -3.90 38.19 19.84
C ASP A 161 -2.70 37.44 19.25
N PHE A 162 -2.97 36.44 18.41
CA PHE A 162 -1.94 35.62 17.78
C PHE A 162 -1.39 36.27 16.49
N GLU A 163 -0.15 35.94 16.16
CA GLU A 163 0.49 36.31 14.90
C GLU A 163 0.54 35.12 13.94
N LYS A 164 0.51 35.40 12.64
CA LYS A 164 0.74 34.41 11.59
C LYS A 164 2.20 33.92 11.62
N GLY A 165 2.42 32.68 11.23
CA GLY A 165 3.75 32.10 11.12
C GLY A 165 4.49 31.97 12.45
N LYS A 166 3.71 31.73 13.52
CA LYS A 166 4.15 31.51 14.90
C LYS A 166 3.46 30.27 15.47
N ILE A 167 4.01 29.75 16.56
CA ILE A 167 3.52 28.56 17.24
C ILE A 167 2.88 28.96 18.57
N TYR A 168 1.65 28.50 18.82
CA TYR A 168 0.91 28.75 20.06
C TYR A 168 0.40 27.45 20.68
N ASN A 169 0.16 27.42 22.01
CA ASN A 169 -0.54 26.27 22.60
C ASN A 169 -1.98 26.21 22.06
N GLY A 170 -2.63 27.38 21.96
CA GLY A 170 -3.94 27.53 21.36
C GLY A 170 -4.28 28.97 21.02
N ILE A 171 -5.32 29.16 20.22
CA ILE A 171 -5.83 30.46 19.81
C ILE A 171 -7.33 30.58 20.11
N ILE A 172 -7.79 31.82 20.27
CA ILE A 172 -9.22 32.13 20.38
C ILE A 172 -9.64 32.88 19.13
N LYS A 173 -10.58 32.31 18.37
CA LYS A 173 -11.18 32.92 17.19
C LYS A 173 -12.57 33.44 17.54
N GLU A 174 -12.86 34.67 17.14
CA GLU A 174 -14.21 35.22 17.21
C GLU A 174 -14.93 34.92 15.90
N VAL A 175 -16.05 34.20 15.97
CA VAL A 175 -16.86 33.79 14.82
C VAL A 175 -18.29 34.19 15.13
N ASP A 176 -18.84 35.14 14.37
CA ASP A 176 -20.19 35.68 14.56
C ASP A 176 -20.49 36.14 16.01
N GLY A 177 -19.48 36.75 16.66
CA GLY A 177 -19.55 37.24 18.04
C GLY A 177 -19.34 36.19 19.13
N GLU A 178 -19.24 34.90 18.77
CA GLU A 178 -18.93 33.80 19.69
C GLU A 178 -17.43 33.49 19.70
N LYS A 179 -16.91 33.07 20.85
CA LYS A 179 -15.51 32.66 21.00
C LYS A 179 -15.37 31.16 20.79
N VAL A 180 -14.51 30.77 19.85
CA VAL A 180 -14.11 29.39 19.60
C VAL A 180 -12.63 29.23 19.95
N GLY A 181 -12.33 28.37 20.92
CA GLY A 181 -10.97 27.99 21.29
C GLY A 181 -10.46 26.87 20.41
N ILE A 182 -9.22 26.99 19.92
CA ILE A 182 -8.59 25.99 19.06
C ILE A 182 -7.19 25.71 19.60
N PHE A 183 -6.86 24.46 19.90
CA PHE A 183 -5.52 24.07 20.34
C PHE A 183 -5.01 22.84 19.60
N GLY A 184 -3.70 22.66 19.59
CA GLY A 184 -3.04 21.58 18.85
C GLY A 184 -2.44 20.52 19.77
N LEU A 185 -2.39 19.27 19.32
CA LEU A 185 -1.64 18.19 19.98
C LEU A 185 -0.97 17.31 18.94
N THR A 186 0.23 16.82 19.25
CA THR A 186 0.99 15.88 18.41
C THR A 186 1.34 14.64 19.22
N THR A 187 1.36 13.46 18.58
CA THR A 187 1.68 12.18 19.23
C THR A 187 2.97 12.21 20.04
N GLU A 188 2.92 11.65 21.25
CA GLU A 188 4.09 11.41 22.09
C GLU A 188 5.05 10.38 21.48
N GLU A 189 4.58 9.58 20.51
CA GLU A 189 5.39 8.59 19.79
C GLU A 189 6.37 9.24 18.82
N THR A 190 6.18 10.52 18.44
CA THR A 190 6.99 11.21 17.41
C THR A 190 8.52 11.01 17.56
N PRO A 191 9.13 11.06 18.75
CA PRO A 191 10.57 10.79 18.92
C PRO A 191 11.04 9.39 18.49
N SER A 192 10.14 8.43 18.42
CA SER A 192 10.39 7.05 18.00
C SER A 192 10.11 6.81 16.51
N ILE A 193 9.29 7.66 15.88
CA ILE A 193 8.82 7.48 14.50
C ILE A 193 9.26 8.61 13.55
N SER A 194 9.97 9.63 14.04
CA SER A 194 10.55 10.71 13.24
C SER A 194 11.84 11.26 13.88
N SER A 195 12.43 12.28 13.25
CA SER A 195 13.74 12.85 13.60
C SER A 195 13.62 14.14 14.42
N VAL A 196 13.10 14.07 15.63
CA VAL A 196 12.74 15.26 16.45
C VAL A 196 13.88 16.13 16.99
N ALA A 197 15.14 15.76 16.74
CA ALA A 197 16.33 16.45 17.26
C ALA A 197 16.22 16.81 18.75
N ASN A 198 16.08 18.10 19.09
CA ASN A 198 16.01 18.61 20.47
C ASN A 198 14.59 18.97 20.92
N VAL A 199 13.55 18.72 20.12
CA VAL A 199 12.16 19.05 20.46
C VAL A 199 11.64 18.04 21.48
N GLN A 200 11.00 18.54 22.54
CA GLN A 200 10.46 17.69 23.61
C GLN A 200 8.96 17.54 23.47
N PHE A 201 8.46 16.35 23.79
CA PHE A 201 7.04 15.98 23.73
C PHE A 201 6.55 15.68 25.14
N ALA A 202 5.47 16.34 25.54
CA ALA A 202 4.83 16.20 26.84
C ALA A 202 3.52 15.41 26.70
N ASN A 203 3.00 14.95 27.84
CA ASN A 203 1.81 14.13 27.83
C ASN A 203 0.62 14.86 27.18
N TYR A 204 -0.01 14.24 26.17
CA TYR A 204 -1.04 14.91 25.38
C TYR A 204 -2.32 15.17 26.21
N ILE A 205 -2.71 14.24 27.08
CA ILE A 205 -3.89 14.39 27.96
C ILE A 205 -3.68 15.51 28.99
N ASP A 206 -2.53 15.52 29.66
CA ASP A 206 -2.21 16.56 30.66
C ASP A 206 -2.09 17.94 30.01
N SER A 207 -1.57 18.01 28.79
CA SER A 207 -1.46 19.26 28.03
C SER A 207 -2.84 19.74 27.55
N ALA A 208 -3.71 18.83 27.12
CA ALA A 208 -5.09 19.14 26.76
C ALA A 208 -5.89 19.69 27.94
N LYS A 209 -5.80 19.06 29.12
CA LYS A 209 -6.45 19.56 30.35
C LYS A 209 -6.03 20.98 30.70
N LYS A 210 -4.74 21.30 30.54
CA LYS A 210 -4.20 22.66 30.76
C LYS A 210 -4.74 23.65 29.73
N ALA A 211 -4.81 23.25 28.46
CA ALA A 211 -5.33 24.10 27.40
C ALA A 211 -6.82 24.41 27.59
N VAL A 212 -7.64 23.40 27.86
CA VAL A 212 -9.08 23.54 28.14
C VAL A 212 -9.30 24.47 29.33
N ALA A 213 -8.61 24.24 30.45
CA ALA A 213 -8.76 25.08 31.65
C ALA A 213 -8.40 26.55 31.37
N GLU A 214 -7.42 26.83 30.51
CA GLU A 214 -7.05 28.20 30.15
C GLU A 214 -8.09 28.85 29.21
N PHE A 215 -8.71 28.10 28.30
CA PHE A 215 -9.84 28.57 27.50
C PHE A 215 -11.04 28.93 28.37
N GLU A 216 -11.45 28.02 29.27
CA GLU A 216 -12.60 28.22 30.16
C GLU A 216 -12.40 29.44 31.07
N LYS A 217 -11.19 29.63 31.59
CA LYS A 217 -10.82 30.81 32.37
C LYS A 217 -10.96 32.13 31.59
N GLN A 218 -10.82 32.08 30.26
CA GLN A 218 -11.03 33.22 29.36
C GLN A 218 -12.49 33.34 28.87
N GLY A 219 -13.39 32.53 29.43
CA GLY A 219 -14.82 32.49 29.12
C GLY A 219 -15.12 31.88 27.75
N VAL A 220 -14.28 30.97 27.28
CA VAL A 220 -14.52 30.20 26.06
C VAL A 220 -15.19 28.89 26.45
N ASN A 221 -16.30 28.55 25.80
CA ASN A 221 -17.08 27.34 26.06
C ASN A 221 -17.28 26.46 24.81
N LYS A 222 -16.60 26.78 23.71
CA LYS A 222 -16.61 26.03 22.45
C LYS A 222 -15.16 25.73 22.10
N ILE A 223 -14.72 24.49 22.29
CA ILE A 223 -13.30 24.12 22.22
C ILE A 223 -13.08 23.01 21.19
N VAL A 224 -12.22 23.31 20.21
CA VAL A 224 -11.77 22.39 19.16
C VAL A 224 -10.33 21.98 19.44
N ALA A 225 -10.08 20.69 19.56
CA ALA A 225 -8.75 20.12 19.53
C ALA A 225 -8.42 19.72 18.08
N VAL A 226 -7.32 20.24 17.55
CA VAL A 226 -6.75 19.79 16.28
C VAL A 226 -5.59 18.87 16.61
N THR A 227 -5.69 17.59 16.29
CA THR A 227 -4.83 16.56 16.87
C THR A 227 -4.18 15.71 15.79
N HIS A 228 -2.92 15.37 16.04
CA HIS A 228 -2.22 14.34 15.30
C HIS A 228 -1.87 13.18 16.23
N LEU A 229 -2.92 12.51 16.72
CA LEU A 229 -2.85 11.47 17.76
C LEU A 229 -3.45 10.12 17.32
N GLY A 230 -4.00 10.02 16.11
CA GLY A 230 -4.65 8.79 15.67
C GLY A 230 -6.05 8.59 16.25
N PHE A 231 -6.95 8.00 15.45
CA PHE A 231 -8.34 7.82 15.85
C PHE A 231 -8.49 6.82 17.02
N ASP A 232 -7.90 5.63 16.87
CA ASP A 232 -7.83 4.57 17.88
C ASP A 232 -6.47 3.85 17.75
N ASP A 233 -5.39 4.55 18.06
CA ASP A 233 -4.02 4.10 17.81
C ASP A 233 -3.38 3.41 19.04
N SER A 234 -2.68 4.16 19.90
CA SER A 234 -2.08 3.63 21.13
C SER A 234 -2.59 4.33 22.37
N LYS A 235 -3.11 3.55 23.32
CA LYS A 235 -3.52 4.08 24.63
C LYS A 235 -2.36 4.63 25.47
N ASP A 236 -1.12 4.26 25.12
CA ASP A 236 0.06 4.64 25.87
C ASP A 236 0.65 5.98 25.39
N PHE A 237 0.45 6.35 24.11
CA PHE A 237 1.13 7.50 23.49
C PHE A 237 0.19 8.48 22.79
N ASP A 238 -0.92 8.01 22.21
CA ASP A 238 -1.73 8.79 21.28
C ASP A 238 -3.07 8.11 20.91
N ASN A 239 -4.20 8.73 21.27
CA ASN A 239 -5.51 8.20 20.90
C ASN A 239 -6.60 9.27 21.07
N ASP A 240 -7.26 9.66 19.97
CA ASP A 240 -8.33 10.67 19.95
C ASP A 240 -9.57 10.20 20.73
N GLN A 241 -9.94 8.92 20.65
CA GLN A 241 -11.06 8.38 21.43
C GLN A 241 -10.78 8.43 22.94
N LEU A 242 -9.57 8.08 23.35
CA LEU A 242 -9.12 8.18 24.73
C LEU A 242 -9.08 9.63 25.20
N LEU A 243 -8.60 10.56 24.37
CA LEU A 243 -8.58 11.99 24.66
C LEU A 243 -10.00 12.49 24.97
N ALA A 244 -10.97 12.19 24.10
CA ALA A 244 -12.37 12.57 24.26
C ALA A 244 -13.00 12.00 25.55
N GLY A 245 -12.59 10.80 25.95
CA GLY A 245 -13.04 10.18 27.21
C GLY A 245 -12.34 10.71 28.46
N ALA A 246 -11.16 11.30 28.33
CA ALA A 246 -10.28 11.68 29.44
C ALA A 246 -10.28 13.18 29.77
N VAL A 247 -10.73 14.04 28.85
CA VAL A 247 -10.68 15.50 28.99
C VAL A 247 -12.06 16.11 28.75
N GLU A 248 -12.74 16.45 29.84
CA GLU A 248 -14.00 17.21 29.78
C GLU A 248 -13.75 18.61 29.20
N GLY A 249 -14.71 19.13 28.43
CA GLY A 249 -14.66 20.47 27.85
C GLY A 249 -14.18 20.52 26.39
N ILE A 250 -13.70 19.41 25.81
CA ILE A 250 -13.44 19.33 24.36
C ILE A 250 -14.74 18.98 23.62
N ASP A 251 -15.18 19.86 22.73
CA ASP A 251 -16.42 19.65 21.96
C ASP A 251 -16.16 18.92 20.64
N VAL A 252 -15.02 19.20 20.01
CA VAL A 252 -14.64 18.62 18.72
C VAL A 252 -13.17 18.23 18.71
N ILE A 253 -12.88 17.06 18.14
CA ILE A 253 -11.53 16.63 17.76
C ILE A 253 -11.48 16.52 16.24
N VAL A 254 -10.57 17.28 15.64
CA VAL A 254 -10.18 17.17 14.22
C VAL A 254 -8.85 16.44 14.19
N GLY A 255 -8.89 15.14 13.86
CA GLY A 255 -7.74 14.24 14.00
C GLY A 255 -6.97 13.94 12.72
N GLY A 256 -5.80 13.30 12.87
CA GLY A 256 -4.96 12.74 11.80
C GLY A 256 -4.18 11.47 12.24
N HIS A 257 -3.02 11.22 11.64
CA HIS A 257 -2.04 10.16 11.94
C HIS A 257 -2.38 8.77 11.38
N THR A 258 -3.51 8.22 11.80
CA THR A 258 -3.90 6.82 11.47
C THR A 258 -4.47 6.63 10.06
N HIS A 259 -4.55 7.70 9.26
CA HIS A 259 -5.21 7.72 7.95
C HIS A 259 -6.66 7.22 7.98
N THR A 260 -7.33 7.35 9.13
CA THR A 260 -8.68 6.81 9.30
C THR A 260 -9.65 7.63 8.46
N LYS A 261 -10.31 6.97 7.51
CA LYS A 261 -11.39 7.59 6.73
C LYS A 261 -12.72 7.46 7.48
N LEU A 262 -13.19 8.55 8.07
CA LEU A 262 -14.51 8.61 8.71
C LEU A 262 -15.54 9.19 7.74
N ASP A 263 -16.27 8.33 7.03
CA ASP A 263 -17.33 8.77 6.10
C ASP A 263 -18.42 9.62 6.78
N LYS A 264 -18.53 9.54 8.11
CA LYS A 264 -19.40 10.36 8.96
C LYS A 264 -18.67 10.71 10.25
N ALA A 265 -19.02 11.84 10.84
CA ALA A 265 -18.54 12.22 12.17
C ALA A 265 -18.91 11.20 13.25
N VAL A 266 -17.96 10.91 14.14
CA VAL A 266 -18.11 9.94 15.22
C VAL A 266 -18.36 10.67 16.53
N LYS A 267 -19.40 10.28 17.25
CA LYS A 267 -19.64 10.75 18.61
C LYS A 267 -18.87 9.87 19.59
N ALA A 268 -17.94 10.46 20.34
CA ALA A 268 -17.11 9.72 21.29
C ALA A 268 -17.94 9.11 22.43
N GLU A 269 -17.53 7.92 22.88
CA GLU A 269 -18.06 7.31 24.09
C GLU A 269 -17.39 7.96 25.31
N THR A 270 -18.16 8.72 26.07
CA THR A 270 -17.67 9.43 27.26
C THR A 270 -18.69 9.41 28.38
N SER A 271 -18.20 9.56 29.62
CA SER A 271 -19.03 9.72 30.81
C SER A 271 -19.43 11.17 31.08
N PHE A 272 -18.88 12.13 30.33
CA PHE A 272 -19.20 13.55 30.45
C PHE A 272 -20.61 13.85 29.93
N LYS A 273 -21.18 14.96 30.43
CA LYS A 273 -22.52 15.39 30.04
C LYS A 273 -22.58 15.82 28.57
N ASN A 274 -21.56 16.54 28.13
CA ASN A 274 -21.37 16.93 26.74
C ASN A 274 -20.48 15.90 26.06
N HIS A 275 -20.80 15.56 24.82
CA HIS A 275 -20.01 14.59 24.06
C HIS A 275 -19.10 15.31 23.08
N THR A 276 -17.93 14.72 22.86
CA THR A 276 -16.98 15.17 21.84
C THR A 276 -17.31 14.53 20.49
N ILE A 277 -17.24 15.31 19.42
CA ILE A 277 -17.38 14.84 18.04
C ILE A 277 -15.99 14.71 17.40
N ILE A 278 -15.70 13.56 16.79
CA ILE A 278 -14.40 13.24 16.18
C ILE A 278 -14.57 13.11 14.67
N VAL A 279 -13.67 13.73 13.91
CA VAL A 279 -13.62 13.67 12.44
C VAL A 279 -12.19 13.47 11.92
N GLN A 280 -12.05 12.74 10.80
CA GLN A 280 -10.82 12.53 10.02
C GLN A 280 -11.18 12.31 8.55
N THR A 281 -10.25 12.58 7.63
CA THR A 281 -10.50 12.60 6.17
C THR A 281 -9.89 11.44 5.38
N GLY A 282 -9.21 10.52 6.05
CA GLY A 282 -8.32 9.57 5.37
C GLY A 282 -6.93 10.18 5.19
N GLN A 283 -6.44 10.26 3.95
CA GLN A 283 -5.07 10.67 3.64
C GLN A 283 -4.95 11.29 2.23
N TYR A 284 -3.77 11.79 1.89
CA TYR A 284 -3.28 12.09 0.53
C TYR A 284 -4.13 13.07 -0.28
N SER A 285 -4.82 14.00 0.41
CA SER A 285 -5.74 14.94 -0.22
C SER A 285 -6.83 14.24 -1.05
N GLU A 286 -7.21 13.00 -0.71
CA GLU A 286 -8.31 12.30 -1.38
C GLU A 286 -9.65 12.95 -1.09
N ASN A 287 -9.82 13.50 0.11
CA ASN A 287 -11.05 14.13 0.59
C ASN A 287 -10.78 15.48 1.27
N LEU A 288 -11.79 16.35 1.25
CA LEU A 288 -11.94 17.48 2.18
C LEU A 288 -13.08 17.15 3.14
N GLY A 289 -12.83 17.25 4.45
CA GLY A 289 -13.86 17.04 5.46
C GLY A 289 -14.70 18.30 5.68
N GLU A 290 -16.00 18.13 5.92
CA GLU A 290 -16.93 19.16 6.35
C GLU A 290 -17.70 18.66 7.56
N LEU A 291 -17.66 19.43 8.64
CA LEU A 291 -18.42 19.19 9.86
C LEU A 291 -19.25 20.42 10.20
N ASP A 292 -20.56 20.30 10.08
CA ASP A 292 -21.52 21.31 10.52
C ASP A 292 -21.96 21.02 11.96
N LEU A 293 -21.97 22.05 12.80
CA LEU A 293 -22.27 21.99 14.22
C LEU A 293 -23.30 23.05 14.60
N THR A 294 -24.19 22.70 15.51
CA THR A 294 -25.01 23.67 16.26
C THR A 294 -24.71 23.53 17.74
N PHE A 295 -24.31 24.63 18.36
CA PHE A 295 -24.03 24.76 19.78
C PHE A 295 -25.19 25.45 20.51
N ASP A 296 -25.46 25.03 21.74
CA ASP A 296 -26.33 25.78 22.65
C ASP A 296 -25.58 26.94 23.35
N ASP A 297 -26.30 27.75 24.13
CA ASP A 297 -25.73 28.89 24.85
C ASP A 297 -24.67 28.48 25.89
N ASN A 298 -24.68 27.23 26.34
CA ASN A 298 -23.68 26.68 27.27
C ASN A 298 -22.45 26.12 26.54
N GLY A 299 -22.45 26.14 25.19
CA GLY A 299 -21.36 25.60 24.38
C GLY A 299 -21.46 24.09 24.13
N ALA A 300 -22.58 23.44 24.45
CA ALA A 300 -22.75 22.03 24.14
C ALA A 300 -23.17 21.83 22.66
N VAL A 301 -22.57 20.85 21.97
CA VAL A 301 -23.02 20.43 20.64
C VAL A 301 -24.38 19.73 20.74
N VAL A 302 -25.41 20.32 20.14
CA VAL A 302 -26.79 19.78 20.13
C VAL A 302 -27.17 19.13 18.80
N GLU A 303 -26.57 19.56 17.70
CA GLU A 303 -26.71 18.95 16.38
C GLU A 303 -25.36 18.92 15.66
N TYR A 304 -25.10 17.86 14.91
CA TYR A 304 -23.91 17.76 14.07
C TYR A 304 -24.18 16.94 12.80
N PHE A 305 -23.51 17.30 11.71
CA PHE A 305 -23.51 16.56 10.46
C PHE A 305 -22.11 16.60 9.85
N GLY A 306 -21.54 15.43 9.56
CA GLY A 306 -20.21 15.31 8.96
C GLY A 306 -20.25 14.56 7.64
N GLN A 307 -19.51 15.05 6.66
CA GLN A 307 -19.33 14.40 5.36
C GLN A 307 -17.93 14.63 4.78
N LEU A 308 -17.56 13.78 3.81
CA LEU A 308 -16.32 13.90 3.06
C LEU A 308 -16.61 14.26 1.60
N HIS A 309 -15.90 15.25 1.09
CA HIS A 309 -15.94 15.66 -0.31
C HIS A 309 -14.74 15.05 -1.04
N ALA A 310 -14.99 14.03 -1.86
CA ALA A 310 -13.94 13.42 -2.69
C ALA A 310 -13.39 14.44 -3.69
N LEU A 311 -12.08 14.67 -3.66
CA LEU A 311 -11.42 15.68 -4.51
C LEU A 311 -11.00 15.13 -5.87
N ASN A 312 -10.85 13.80 -5.97
CA ASN A 312 -10.38 13.08 -7.15
C ASN A 312 -11.45 12.13 -7.74
N ASP A 313 -12.74 12.41 -7.51
CA ASP A 313 -13.84 11.63 -8.10
C ASP A 313 -13.87 11.82 -9.63
N LYS A 314 -13.74 10.72 -10.37
CA LYS A 314 -13.78 10.72 -11.85
C LYS A 314 -15.19 10.89 -12.39
N ASP A 315 -16.19 10.47 -11.64
CA ASP A 315 -17.59 10.53 -12.04
C ASP A 315 -18.17 11.92 -11.74
N ASN A 316 -17.71 12.56 -10.66
CA ASN A 316 -18.09 13.93 -10.28
C ASN A 316 -16.84 14.80 -9.99
N PRO A 317 -16.06 15.19 -11.02
CA PRO A 317 -14.82 15.93 -10.81
C PRO A 317 -15.08 17.34 -10.28
N VAL A 318 -14.34 17.70 -9.22
CA VAL A 318 -14.27 19.07 -8.73
C VAL A 318 -13.40 19.90 -9.68
N ALA A 319 -13.84 21.10 -10.05
CA ALA A 319 -13.04 22.00 -10.87
C ALA A 319 -11.78 22.44 -10.11
N ALA A 320 -10.67 22.62 -10.82
CA ALA A 320 -9.43 23.09 -10.23
C ALA A 320 -9.43 24.63 -10.12
N ASP A 321 -9.02 25.15 -8.96
CA ASP A 321 -8.85 26.59 -8.76
C ASP A 321 -7.72 27.15 -9.65
N PRO A 322 -7.98 28.19 -10.48
CA PRO A 322 -6.98 28.71 -11.41
C PRO A 322 -5.71 29.27 -10.78
N GLU A 323 -5.79 29.90 -9.60
CA GLU A 323 -4.61 30.47 -8.93
C GLU A 323 -3.78 29.37 -8.26
N ALA A 324 -4.43 28.36 -7.69
CA ALA A 324 -3.76 27.17 -7.17
C ALA A 324 -3.02 26.41 -8.27
N VAL A 325 -3.64 26.23 -9.45
CA VAL A 325 -2.98 25.63 -10.63
C VAL A 325 -1.74 26.43 -11.02
N LYS A 326 -1.83 27.76 -11.02
CA LYS A 326 -0.72 28.64 -11.38
C LYS A 326 0.43 28.60 -10.35
N ILE A 327 0.11 28.48 -9.06
CA ILE A 327 1.12 28.26 -8.00
C ILE A 327 1.81 26.93 -8.20
N LEU A 328 1.05 25.87 -8.50
CA LEU A 328 1.56 24.50 -8.59
C LEU A 328 2.38 24.24 -9.88
N ALA A 329 2.00 24.86 -11.00
CA ALA A 329 2.60 24.65 -12.32
C ALA A 329 4.15 24.61 -12.37
N PRO A 330 4.89 25.62 -11.86
CA PRO A 330 6.36 25.61 -11.93
C PRO A 330 6.99 24.45 -11.14
N TYR A 331 6.34 24.00 -10.07
CA TYR A 331 6.79 22.86 -9.28
C TYR A 331 6.53 21.56 -10.04
N THR A 332 5.34 21.41 -10.62
CA THR A 332 4.97 20.26 -11.47
C THR A 332 5.90 20.11 -12.66
N ASP A 333 6.29 21.22 -13.31
CA ASP A 333 7.25 21.19 -14.42
C ASP A 333 8.61 20.65 -13.98
N LYS A 334 9.11 21.09 -12.82
CA LYS A 334 10.37 20.59 -12.26
C LYS A 334 10.26 19.14 -11.80
N ILE A 335 9.15 18.72 -11.19
CA ILE A 335 8.91 17.31 -10.84
C ILE A 335 8.87 16.43 -12.09
N THR A 336 8.20 16.89 -13.15
CA THR A 336 8.14 16.19 -14.43
C THR A 336 9.54 16.03 -15.03
N ALA A 337 10.35 17.09 -14.98
CA ALA A 337 11.75 17.03 -15.42
C ALA A 337 12.56 16.05 -14.56
N VAL A 338 12.42 16.05 -13.23
CA VAL A 338 13.11 15.11 -12.32
C VAL A 338 12.70 13.67 -12.63
N LYS A 339 11.41 13.38 -12.83
CA LYS A 339 10.94 12.03 -13.19
C LYS A 339 11.54 11.53 -14.50
N GLN A 340 11.85 12.43 -15.44
CA GLN A 340 12.48 12.09 -16.72
C GLN A 340 14.01 11.99 -16.64
N GLN A 341 14.64 12.35 -15.53
CA GLN A 341 16.08 12.24 -15.39
C GLN A 341 16.51 10.78 -15.37
N SER A 342 17.50 10.46 -16.20
CA SER A 342 18.23 9.20 -16.15
C SER A 342 18.92 9.07 -14.79
N THR A 343 18.88 7.87 -14.22
CA THR A 343 19.70 7.50 -13.06
C THR A 343 21.18 7.28 -13.43
N GLY A 344 21.52 7.32 -14.73
CA GLY A 344 22.85 7.04 -15.27
C GLY A 344 23.11 5.56 -15.56
N ASN A 345 22.08 4.71 -15.47
CA ASN A 345 22.21 3.25 -15.53
C ASN A 345 21.28 2.65 -16.58
N THR A 346 21.69 1.52 -17.16
CA THR A 346 20.92 0.84 -18.20
C THR A 346 20.56 -0.58 -17.78
N ALA A 347 19.27 -0.91 -17.78
CA ALA A 347 18.76 -2.27 -17.62
C ALA A 347 19.08 -3.09 -18.88
N VAL A 348 19.87 -4.16 -18.72
CA VAL A 348 20.27 -5.05 -19.84
C VAL A 348 19.10 -5.91 -20.32
N SER A 349 18.19 -6.22 -19.41
CA SER A 349 16.94 -6.95 -19.67
C SER A 349 15.84 -6.40 -18.79
N VAL A 350 14.59 -6.80 -19.06
CA VAL A 350 13.43 -6.41 -18.24
C VAL A 350 13.68 -6.76 -16.78
N LEU A 351 13.46 -5.80 -15.90
CA LEU A 351 13.42 -5.99 -14.45
C LEU A 351 11.98 -6.37 -14.08
N ASP A 352 11.79 -7.64 -13.74
CA ASP A 352 10.48 -8.28 -13.70
C ASP A 352 9.67 -7.88 -12.45
N GLY A 353 8.70 -7.00 -12.65
CA GLY A 353 7.72 -6.60 -11.65
C GLY A 353 6.35 -7.26 -11.81
N LYS A 354 6.24 -8.33 -12.61
CA LYS A 354 4.95 -8.92 -12.96
C LYS A 354 4.24 -9.56 -11.76
N ARG A 355 2.94 -9.73 -11.91
CA ARG A 355 2.04 -10.45 -11.00
C ARG A 355 1.78 -11.88 -11.47
N GLY A 356 1.17 -12.68 -10.61
CA GLY A 356 0.87 -14.10 -10.78
C GLY A 356 1.98 -15.02 -10.27
N LEU A 357 1.80 -16.33 -10.45
CA LEU A 357 2.79 -17.33 -10.08
C LEU A 357 4.16 -17.04 -10.74
N TRP A 358 5.22 -17.04 -9.94
CA TRP A 358 6.59 -16.60 -10.30
C TRP A 358 6.75 -15.10 -10.58
N GLY A 359 5.76 -14.28 -10.25
CA GLY A 359 5.86 -12.83 -10.18
C GLY A 359 6.23 -12.34 -8.78
N VAL A 360 6.33 -11.04 -8.59
CA VAL A 360 6.81 -10.41 -7.35
C VAL A 360 6.01 -10.78 -6.09
N ARG A 361 4.79 -11.28 -6.24
CA ARG A 361 3.89 -11.70 -5.15
C ARG A 361 3.78 -13.21 -4.95
N ALA A 362 4.51 -14.00 -5.73
CA ALA A 362 4.45 -15.46 -5.69
C ALA A 362 5.71 -16.12 -6.30
N GLY A 363 6.88 -15.50 -6.12
CA GLY A 363 8.15 -16.05 -6.58
C GLY A 363 9.29 -15.04 -6.57
N GLU A 364 10.52 -15.55 -6.66
CA GLU A 364 11.72 -14.73 -6.82
C GLU A 364 11.73 -14.02 -8.18
N THR A 365 12.10 -12.74 -8.18
CA THR A 365 12.27 -11.95 -9.40
C THR A 365 13.62 -11.27 -9.39
N ASN A 366 14.17 -10.97 -10.57
CA ASN A 366 15.42 -10.22 -10.66
C ASN A 366 15.30 -8.79 -10.10
N LEU A 367 14.12 -8.15 -10.24
CA LEU A 367 13.87 -6.83 -9.66
C LEU A 367 13.82 -6.89 -8.12
N GLY A 368 13.12 -7.88 -7.55
CA GLY A 368 13.11 -8.08 -6.09
C GLY A 368 14.49 -8.35 -5.50
N ASN A 369 15.32 -9.13 -6.21
CA ASN A 369 16.72 -9.35 -5.85
C ASN A 369 17.52 -8.03 -5.87
N LEU A 370 17.38 -7.25 -6.95
CA LEU A 370 18.08 -5.98 -7.11
C LEU A 370 17.70 -4.96 -6.04
N ILE A 371 16.41 -4.83 -5.71
CA ILE A 371 15.93 -3.92 -4.66
C ILE A 371 16.49 -4.32 -3.30
N THR A 372 16.43 -5.62 -2.97
CA THR A 372 16.96 -6.11 -1.68
C THR A 372 18.49 -6.03 -1.60
N ASP A 373 19.20 -6.13 -2.72
CA ASP A 373 20.65 -5.90 -2.78
C ASP A 373 20.99 -4.43 -2.50
N GLY A 374 20.24 -3.50 -3.08
CA GLY A 374 20.38 -2.08 -2.79
C GLY A 374 20.06 -1.73 -1.34
N MET A 375 19.00 -2.34 -0.80
CA MET A 375 18.62 -2.20 0.60
C MET A 375 19.70 -2.70 1.55
N LEU A 376 20.27 -3.89 1.28
CA LEU A 376 21.37 -4.43 2.08
C LEU A 376 22.62 -3.57 1.98
N ALA A 377 22.94 -3.05 0.79
CA ALA A 377 24.09 -2.18 0.57
C ALA A 377 23.95 -0.84 1.32
N GLY A 378 22.77 -0.21 1.25
CA GLY A 378 22.47 1.01 1.99
C GLY A 378 22.53 0.80 3.50
N ALA A 379 21.88 -0.26 4.00
CA ALA A 379 21.91 -0.59 5.42
C ALA A 379 23.32 -0.83 5.97
N LYS A 380 24.21 -1.48 5.19
CA LYS A 380 25.60 -1.73 5.61
C LYS A 380 26.47 -0.48 5.70
N LYS A 381 26.10 0.62 5.03
CA LYS A 381 26.78 1.92 5.22
C LYS A 381 26.49 2.51 6.60
N ILE A 382 25.32 2.18 7.15
CA ILE A 382 24.81 2.69 8.43
C ILE A 382 25.24 1.76 9.56
N ASP A 383 24.98 0.46 9.41
CA ASP A 383 25.34 -0.59 10.34
C ASP A 383 26.01 -1.76 9.60
N PRO A 384 27.37 -1.85 9.66
CA PRO A 384 28.12 -2.92 9.01
C PRO A 384 27.76 -4.34 9.49
N GLU A 385 27.06 -4.48 10.63
CA GLU A 385 26.63 -5.78 11.15
C GLU A 385 25.37 -6.33 10.47
N VAL A 386 24.70 -5.56 9.61
CA VAL A 386 23.53 -6.04 8.86
C VAL A 386 23.92 -7.14 7.88
N GLN A 387 23.23 -8.28 7.93
CA GLN A 387 23.65 -9.51 7.26
C GLN A 387 22.83 -9.82 6.00
N PHE A 388 21.55 -9.47 6.01
CA PHE A 388 20.61 -9.74 4.92
C PHE A 388 19.55 -8.65 4.84
N ALA A 389 18.80 -8.61 3.74
CA ALA A 389 17.68 -7.71 3.57
C ALA A 389 16.46 -8.46 3.03
N PHE A 390 15.27 -7.93 3.30
CA PHE A 390 14.03 -8.46 2.73
C PHE A 390 13.01 -7.35 2.42
N GLN A 391 12.24 -7.58 1.36
CA GLN A 391 11.26 -6.62 0.83
C GLN A 391 9.97 -7.36 0.48
N ASN A 392 8.83 -6.90 0.97
CA ASN A 392 7.52 -7.43 0.58
C ASN A 392 7.22 -7.08 -0.89
N GLY A 393 6.71 -8.06 -1.64
CA GLY A 393 6.33 -7.93 -3.04
C GLY A 393 5.17 -6.97 -3.28
N GLY A 394 4.41 -6.66 -2.23
CA GLY A 394 3.39 -5.62 -2.19
C GLY A 394 3.97 -4.21 -2.40
N GLY A 395 5.20 -3.98 -1.94
CA GLY A 395 5.95 -2.74 -2.15
C GLY A 395 6.51 -2.58 -3.56
N ILE A 396 6.61 -3.65 -4.36
CA ILE A 396 7.10 -3.63 -5.74
C ILE A 396 5.89 -3.52 -6.69
N ARG A 397 5.72 -2.36 -7.31
CA ARG A 397 4.46 -1.98 -7.96
C ARG A 397 4.45 -2.12 -9.48
N ALA A 398 5.62 -2.07 -10.09
CA ALA A 398 5.82 -2.17 -11.53
C ALA A 398 7.13 -2.90 -11.84
N GLY A 399 7.31 -3.28 -13.11
CA GLY A 399 8.60 -3.65 -13.67
C GLY A 399 9.27 -2.46 -14.35
N ILE A 400 10.51 -2.65 -14.80
CA ILE A 400 11.25 -1.66 -15.62
C ILE A 400 11.67 -2.37 -16.90
N ASP A 401 11.40 -1.75 -18.05
CA ASP A 401 11.79 -2.32 -19.34
C ASP A 401 13.32 -2.26 -19.53
N ALA A 402 13.84 -3.02 -20.49
CA ALA A 402 15.25 -2.93 -20.84
C ALA A 402 15.54 -1.55 -21.48
N GLY A 403 16.60 -0.88 -21.04
CA GLY A 403 16.91 0.48 -21.48
C GLY A 403 17.42 1.37 -20.36
N ASP A 404 17.46 2.67 -20.62
CA ASP A 404 17.79 3.68 -19.62
C ASP A 404 16.78 3.63 -18.46
N ILE A 405 17.27 3.70 -17.22
CA ILE A 405 16.42 3.69 -16.03
C ILE A 405 16.27 5.12 -15.54
N THR A 406 15.04 5.62 -15.51
CA THR A 406 14.70 6.97 -15.03
C THR A 406 14.28 6.98 -13.57
N VAL A 407 14.37 8.16 -12.93
CA VAL A 407 13.86 8.37 -11.56
C VAL A 407 12.36 8.07 -11.47
N GLY A 408 11.59 8.47 -12.48
CA GLY A 408 10.15 8.23 -12.54
C GLY A 408 9.79 6.75 -12.58
N GLU A 409 10.56 5.93 -13.28
CA GLU A 409 10.37 4.47 -13.27
C GLU A 409 10.67 3.88 -11.90
N VAL A 410 11.77 4.28 -11.25
CA VAL A 410 12.11 3.81 -9.89
C VAL A 410 10.99 4.15 -8.90
N MET A 411 10.46 5.37 -8.96
CA MET A 411 9.31 5.76 -8.13
C MET A 411 8.02 5.03 -8.49
N THR A 412 7.82 4.69 -9.76
CA THR A 412 6.68 3.87 -10.17
C THR A 412 6.80 2.46 -9.60
N VAL A 413 8.02 1.94 -9.46
CA VAL A 413 8.29 0.65 -8.81
C VAL A 413 8.08 0.73 -7.29
N MET A 414 8.55 1.80 -6.63
CA MET A 414 8.55 1.99 -5.17
C MET A 414 7.88 3.32 -4.79
N PRO A 415 6.54 3.45 -4.88
CA PRO A 415 5.86 4.75 -4.82
C PRO A 415 5.55 5.25 -3.41
N PHE A 416 5.78 4.44 -2.38
CA PHE A 416 5.34 4.74 -1.01
C PHE A 416 6.34 5.58 -0.22
N GLY A 417 7.59 5.67 -0.67
CA GLY A 417 8.63 6.41 0.05
C GLY A 417 8.87 5.86 1.46
N ASN A 418 8.85 4.54 1.65
CA ASN A 418 9.10 3.98 2.97
C ASN A 418 10.54 4.28 3.39
N ALA A 419 10.79 4.43 4.68
CA ALA A 419 12.15 4.48 5.19
C ALA A 419 12.75 3.06 5.31
N LEU A 420 14.08 3.01 5.38
CA LEU A 420 14.84 1.83 5.73
C LEU A 420 14.68 1.55 7.24
N GLY A 421 14.31 0.32 7.59
CA GLY A 421 14.35 -0.21 8.95
C GLY A 421 15.45 -1.27 9.10
N ILE A 422 16.23 -1.19 10.18
CA ILE A 422 17.20 -2.21 10.58
C ILE A 422 16.63 -2.96 11.79
N VAL A 423 16.31 -4.24 11.62
CA VAL A 423 15.65 -5.08 12.63
C VAL A 423 16.59 -6.15 13.17
N LYS A 424 16.52 -6.40 14.47
CA LYS A 424 17.22 -7.49 15.16
C LYS A 424 16.27 -8.65 15.45
N LEU A 425 16.50 -9.80 14.82
CA LEU A 425 15.64 -10.98 14.86
C LEU A 425 16.41 -12.24 15.27
N THR A 426 15.78 -13.12 16.02
CA THR A 426 16.28 -14.49 16.23
C THR A 426 16.10 -15.33 14.96
N GLY A 427 16.91 -16.39 14.81
CA GLY A 427 16.70 -17.35 13.73
C GLY A 427 15.29 -17.95 13.71
N ALA A 428 14.68 -18.19 14.87
CA ALA A 428 13.31 -18.67 14.97
C ALA A 428 12.31 -17.67 14.37
N GLU A 429 12.42 -16.39 14.71
CA GLU A 429 11.57 -15.33 14.15
C GLU A 429 11.73 -15.20 12.63
N ILE A 430 12.94 -15.38 12.10
CA ILE A 430 13.18 -15.36 10.65
C ILE A 430 12.46 -16.54 9.95
N TYR A 431 12.40 -17.70 10.60
CA TYR A 431 11.60 -18.84 10.12
C TYR A 431 10.10 -18.51 10.12
N ASP A 432 9.59 -17.89 11.18
CA ASP A 432 8.17 -17.52 11.27
C ASP A 432 7.78 -16.48 10.20
N ILE A 433 8.65 -15.50 9.96
CA ILE A 433 8.50 -14.50 8.89
C ILE A 433 8.51 -15.19 7.51
N ALA A 434 9.43 -16.12 7.27
CA ALA A 434 9.46 -16.87 6.01
C ALA A 434 8.22 -17.76 5.82
N GLU A 435 7.67 -18.35 6.89
CA GLU A 435 6.42 -19.12 6.85
C GLU A 435 5.22 -18.24 6.46
N HIS A 436 5.13 -17.03 7.03
CA HIS A 436 4.08 -16.08 6.68
C HIS A 436 4.22 -15.59 5.22
N SER A 437 5.44 -15.29 4.77
CA SER A 437 5.76 -14.89 3.39
C SER A 437 5.19 -15.86 2.35
N VAL A 438 5.35 -17.16 2.59
CA VAL A 438 4.95 -18.20 1.64
C VAL A 438 3.58 -18.79 1.91
N LYS A 439 2.77 -18.27 2.86
CA LYS A 439 1.51 -18.90 3.32
C LYS A 439 0.42 -19.00 2.25
N GLU A 440 0.37 -18.05 1.31
CA GLU A 440 -0.64 -18.01 0.24
C GLU A 440 -0.17 -18.69 -1.05
N PHE A 441 1.14 -18.94 -1.20
CA PHE A 441 1.70 -19.55 -2.40
C PHE A 441 0.95 -20.85 -2.77
N PRO A 442 0.66 -21.15 -4.05
CA PRO A 442 1.05 -20.42 -5.27
C PRO A 442 0.16 -19.19 -5.60
N LYS A 443 -0.80 -18.83 -4.74
CA LYS A 443 -1.56 -17.59 -4.91
C LYS A 443 -0.68 -16.39 -4.58
N GLU A 444 -1.05 -15.25 -5.12
CA GLU A 444 -0.37 -13.99 -4.85
C GLU A 444 -0.60 -13.53 -3.41
N SER A 445 0.44 -12.97 -2.80
CA SER A 445 0.37 -12.22 -1.55
C SER A 445 1.23 -10.96 -1.65
N GLY A 446 0.71 -9.82 -1.19
CA GLY A 446 1.53 -8.61 -0.99
C GLY A 446 2.68 -8.88 -0.02
N GLY A 447 2.43 -9.70 1.00
CA GLY A 447 3.43 -10.08 1.98
C GLY A 447 4.52 -11.03 1.48
N PHE A 448 4.49 -11.56 0.25
CA PHE A 448 5.56 -12.45 -0.23
C PHE A 448 6.91 -11.70 -0.25
N LEU A 449 7.92 -12.21 0.46
CA LEU A 449 9.22 -11.53 0.62
C LEU A 449 10.22 -11.92 -0.46
N HIS A 450 10.89 -10.91 -1.01
CA HIS A 450 12.18 -11.03 -1.70
C HIS A 450 13.32 -10.93 -0.69
N PHE A 451 14.48 -11.51 -1.00
CA PHE A 451 15.62 -11.55 -0.08
C PHE A 451 16.94 -11.20 -0.77
N SER A 452 17.84 -10.58 -0.02
CA SER A 452 19.28 -10.51 -0.30
C SER A 452 20.04 -11.18 0.84
N GLY A 453 21.06 -11.99 0.53
CA GLY A 453 21.88 -12.72 1.51
C GLY A 453 21.28 -14.04 2.03
N LEU A 454 19.96 -14.25 1.91
CA LEU A 454 19.30 -15.49 2.30
C LEU A 454 18.93 -16.39 1.11
N GLN A 455 18.95 -17.70 1.36
CA GLN A 455 18.30 -18.71 0.55
C GLN A 455 17.22 -19.42 1.36
N VAL A 456 15.97 -19.34 0.90
CA VAL A 456 14.79 -19.95 1.52
C VAL A 456 14.28 -21.08 0.63
N GLU A 457 14.25 -22.31 1.15
CA GLU A 457 13.61 -23.45 0.49
C GLU A 457 12.30 -23.79 1.20
N PHE A 458 11.21 -23.98 0.45
CA PHE A 458 9.89 -24.28 1.02
C PHE A 458 9.09 -25.26 0.16
N ASP A 459 8.04 -25.84 0.73
CA ASP A 459 7.05 -26.68 0.07
C ASP A 459 5.72 -25.94 -0.05
N GLY A 460 5.41 -25.44 -1.25
CA GLY A 460 4.21 -24.68 -1.48
C GLY A 460 2.90 -25.47 -1.33
N LYS A 461 2.95 -26.81 -1.30
CA LYS A 461 1.77 -27.67 -1.12
C LYS A 461 1.62 -28.19 0.31
N ALA A 462 2.59 -27.92 1.20
CA ALA A 462 2.44 -28.22 2.62
C ALA A 462 1.41 -27.28 3.29
N PRO A 463 0.80 -27.69 4.41
CA PRO A 463 -0.06 -26.79 5.20
C PRO A 463 0.66 -25.50 5.57
N ALA A 464 -0.05 -24.37 5.57
CA ALA A 464 0.51 -23.08 5.99
C ALA A 464 1.08 -23.17 7.42
N GLY A 465 2.21 -22.51 7.67
CA GLY A 465 2.98 -22.61 8.92
C GLY A 465 3.86 -23.87 9.01
N LYS A 466 3.92 -24.70 7.96
CA LYS A 466 4.79 -25.87 7.83
C LYS A 466 5.41 -25.98 6.44
N ARG A 467 5.57 -24.85 5.75
CA ARG A 467 6.04 -24.80 4.37
C ARG A 467 7.56 -24.67 4.29
N VAL A 468 8.18 -23.88 5.16
CA VAL A 468 9.62 -23.60 5.10
C VAL A 468 10.40 -24.82 5.54
N LYS A 469 11.33 -25.26 4.68
CA LYS A 469 12.19 -26.43 4.90
C LYS A 469 13.57 -26.05 5.41
N SER A 470 14.14 -24.96 4.88
CA SER A 470 15.46 -24.47 5.28
C SER A 470 15.61 -22.98 4.98
N ILE A 471 16.38 -22.29 5.81
CA ILE A 471 16.83 -20.92 5.58
C ILE A 471 18.33 -20.88 5.79
N LYS A 472 19.06 -20.46 4.75
CA LYS A 472 20.52 -20.39 4.77
C LYS A 472 21.00 -18.97 4.57
N LEU A 473 21.98 -18.58 5.37
CA LEU A 473 22.76 -17.36 5.23
C LEU A 473 24.18 -17.77 4.83
N ASN A 474 24.67 -17.30 3.69
CA ASN A 474 25.98 -17.68 3.15
C ASN A 474 26.19 -19.20 3.05
N GLY A 475 25.14 -19.94 2.68
CA GLY A 475 25.16 -21.39 2.53
C GLY A 475 25.09 -22.20 3.83
N LYS A 476 25.11 -21.54 5.00
CA LYS A 476 24.95 -22.17 6.32
C LYS A 476 23.54 -21.99 6.84
N GLU A 477 22.97 -23.07 7.39
CA GLU A 477 21.66 -23.03 8.03
C GLU A 477 21.63 -22.02 9.19
N LEU A 478 20.53 -21.28 9.31
CA LEU A 478 20.33 -20.37 10.44
C LEU A 478 20.21 -21.15 11.75
N ASP A 479 20.85 -20.62 12.80
CA ASP A 479 20.64 -21.08 14.17
C ASP A 479 19.43 -20.36 14.74
N LYS A 480 18.42 -21.13 15.15
CA LYS A 480 17.15 -20.60 15.65
C LYS A 480 17.29 -19.72 16.90
N ALA A 481 18.31 -19.94 17.73
CA ALA A 481 18.52 -19.17 18.96
C ALA A 481 19.40 -17.93 18.77
N THR A 482 20.10 -17.83 17.65
CA THR A 482 21.04 -16.71 17.38
C THR A 482 20.27 -15.49 16.89
N TYR A 483 20.70 -14.30 17.32
CA TYR A 483 20.23 -13.03 16.77
C TYR A 483 21.00 -12.66 15.50
N TYR A 484 20.27 -12.12 14.53
CA TYR A 484 20.75 -11.60 13.27
C TYR A 484 20.20 -10.19 13.08
N LYS A 485 20.93 -9.37 12.31
CA LYS A 485 20.47 -8.06 11.87
C LYS A 485 20.08 -8.08 10.40
N ALA A 486 18.93 -7.50 10.11
CA ALA A 486 18.35 -7.47 8.78
C ALA A 486 17.87 -6.07 8.42
N ALA A 487 17.85 -5.77 7.13
CA ALA A 487 17.23 -4.57 6.58
C ALA A 487 15.87 -4.88 5.96
N THR A 488 14.89 -4.00 6.14
CA THR A 488 13.60 -4.04 5.45
C THR A 488 13.03 -2.63 5.31
N ASN A 489 11.86 -2.47 4.70
CA ASN A 489 11.13 -1.19 4.71
C ASN A 489 10.34 -1.02 6.02
N THR A 490 10.12 0.21 6.48
CA THR A 490 9.44 0.49 7.75
C THR A 490 8.01 -0.05 7.81
N PHE A 491 7.26 -0.04 6.69
CA PHE A 491 5.93 -0.68 6.63
C PHE A 491 5.99 -2.16 7.05
N THR A 492 6.94 -2.92 6.53
CA THR A 492 7.10 -4.34 6.87
C THR A 492 7.70 -4.50 8.28
N ALA A 493 8.65 -3.64 8.66
CA ALA A 493 9.25 -3.66 10.00
C ALA A 493 8.22 -3.44 11.13
N LYS A 494 7.19 -2.61 10.88
CA LYS A 494 6.07 -2.34 11.80
C LYS A 494 5.00 -3.42 11.79
N GLY A 495 5.16 -4.50 11.01
CA GLY A 495 4.19 -5.60 10.94
C GLY A 495 3.16 -5.51 9.82
N GLY A 496 3.34 -4.58 8.86
CA GLY A 496 2.51 -4.50 7.65
C GLY A 496 2.42 -5.85 6.92
N ASP A 497 1.37 -6.05 6.11
CA ASP A 497 1.02 -7.36 5.52
C ASP A 497 0.78 -8.49 6.55
N GLY A 498 0.57 -8.15 7.83
CA GLY A 498 0.24 -9.08 8.92
C GLY A 498 1.45 -9.79 9.53
N TYR A 499 2.64 -9.20 9.43
CA TYR A 499 3.86 -9.73 10.03
C TYR A 499 3.92 -9.50 11.55
N GLU A 500 3.09 -10.20 12.31
CA GLU A 500 3.00 -10.09 13.79
C GLU A 500 4.37 -10.26 14.50
N THR A 501 5.26 -11.10 13.95
CA THR A 501 6.61 -11.28 14.48
C THR A 501 7.45 -10.00 14.36
N LEU A 502 7.29 -9.25 13.28
CA LEU A 502 7.96 -7.97 13.08
C LEU A 502 7.31 -6.88 13.92
N GLU A 503 5.99 -6.84 14.01
CA GLU A 503 5.24 -5.97 14.92
C GLU A 503 5.74 -6.09 16.37
N LYS A 504 5.89 -7.34 16.86
CA LYS A 504 6.46 -7.59 18.20
C LYS A 504 7.91 -7.13 18.31
N ALA A 505 8.74 -7.39 17.30
CA ALA A 505 10.11 -6.90 17.30
C ALA A 505 10.20 -5.37 17.31
N TYR A 506 9.28 -4.70 16.62
CA TYR A 506 9.14 -3.25 16.64
C TYR A 506 8.77 -2.75 18.03
N ALA A 507 7.70 -3.29 18.63
CA ALA A 507 7.23 -2.95 19.97
C ALA A 507 8.28 -3.23 21.07
N ASP A 508 9.13 -4.25 20.89
CA ASP A 508 10.26 -4.57 21.77
C ASP A 508 11.44 -3.57 21.62
N GLY A 509 11.35 -2.58 20.74
CA GLY A 509 12.43 -1.62 20.45
C GLY A 509 13.61 -2.25 19.72
N ARG A 510 13.40 -3.34 18.96
CA ARG A 510 14.45 -4.04 18.21
C ARG A 510 14.60 -3.57 16.77
N VAL A 511 13.97 -2.45 16.42
CA VAL A 511 14.03 -1.82 15.09
C VAL A 511 14.66 -0.43 15.22
N SER A 512 15.60 -0.12 14.34
CA SER A 512 16.18 1.21 14.15
C SER A 512 15.74 1.78 12.82
N GLU A 513 15.34 3.05 12.80
CA GLU A 513 14.89 3.77 11.60
C GLU A 513 15.88 4.90 11.26
N PRO A 514 16.97 4.63 10.54
CA PRO A 514 17.97 5.66 10.21
C PRO A 514 17.49 6.76 9.23
N GLY A 515 16.22 6.77 8.83
CA GLY A 515 15.61 7.84 8.03
C GLY A 515 15.92 7.84 6.53
N THR A 516 16.61 6.83 6.00
CA THR A 516 16.90 6.76 4.55
C THR A 516 15.70 6.25 3.76
N ILE A 517 15.24 7.00 2.76
CA ILE A 517 14.09 6.62 1.92
C ILE A 517 14.45 5.53 0.91
N ASP A 518 13.55 4.58 0.74
CA ASP A 518 13.75 3.33 -0.01
C ASP A 518 14.10 3.54 -1.49
N TYR A 519 13.37 4.40 -2.20
CA TYR A 519 13.63 4.69 -3.61
C TYR A 519 14.91 5.49 -3.82
N GLU A 520 15.29 6.37 -2.88
CA GLU A 520 16.54 7.14 -2.96
C GLU A 520 17.74 6.22 -2.77
N MET A 521 17.68 5.35 -1.75
CA MET A 521 18.68 4.30 -1.53
C MET A 521 18.78 3.37 -2.73
N PHE A 522 17.65 3.04 -3.37
CA PHE A 522 17.66 2.22 -4.57
C PHE A 522 18.32 2.95 -5.76
N ILE A 523 18.01 4.22 -6.00
CA ILE A 523 18.69 5.05 -7.01
C ILE A 523 20.19 5.10 -6.72
N GLU A 524 20.59 5.35 -5.47
CA GLU A 524 21.99 5.39 -5.07
C GLU A 524 22.68 4.06 -5.37
N HIS A 525 22.04 2.93 -5.04
CA HIS A 525 22.56 1.61 -5.40
C HIS A 525 22.69 1.43 -6.91
N LEU A 526 21.68 1.83 -7.69
CA LEU A 526 21.73 1.79 -9.15
C LEU A 526 22.94 2.57 -9.68
N THR A 527 23.27 3.74 -9.13
CA THR A 527 24.44 4.53 -9.58
C THR A 527 25.78 3.80 -9.42
N THR A 528 25.84 2.78 -8.57
CA THR A 528 27.02 1.90 -8.44
C THR A 528 27.10 0.84 -9.55
N LEU A 529 26.01 0.66 -10.32
CA LEU A 529 25.80 -0.37 -11.32
C LEU A 529 25.57 0.26 -12.71
N LYS A 530 26.64 0.52 -13.47
CA LYS A 530 26.50 1.08 -14.84
C LYS A 530 25.59 0.26 -15.77
N ASN A 531 25.72 -1.07 -15.72
CA ASN A 531 24.87 -2.00 -16.45
C ASN A 531 24.13 -2.88 -15.45
N VAL A 532 22.81 -2.79 -15.43
CA VAL A 532 21.94 -3.47 -14.46
C VAL A 532 21.44 -4.77 -15.08
N ASP A 533 22.00 -5.89 -14.66
CA ASP A 533 21.65 -7.24 -15.16
C ASP A 533 21.44 -8.27 -14.02
N PRO A 534 20.56 -7.97 -13.03
CA PRO A 534 20.27 -8.91 -11.96
C PRO A 534 19.64 -10.19 -12.50
N LYS A 535 19.89 -11.30 -11.81
CA LYS A 535 19.36 -12.62 -12.16
C LYS A 535 18.47 -13.16 -11.05
N VAL A 536 17.64 -14.12 -11.41
CA VAL A 536 17.06 -15.06 -10.43
C VAL A 536 18.15 -16.07 -10.08
N GLU A 537 18.49 -16.16 -8.81
CA GLU A 537 19.69 -16.86 -8.31
C GLU A 537 19.34 -18.04 -7.41
N GLY A 538 18.04 -18.29 -7.19
CA GLY A 538 17.60 -19.34 -6.26
C GLY A 538 17.70 -18.90 -4.81
N ARG A 539 17.43 -17.62 -4.54
CA ARG A 539 17.23 -17.08 -3.20
C ARG A 539 15.91 -17.58 -2.60
N ILE A 540 14.90 -17.90 -3.43
CA ILE A 540 13.61 -18.43 -2.97
C ILE A 540 13.22 -19.64 -3.83
N ILE A 541 13.18 -20.83 -3.23
CA ILE A 541 13.04 -22.09 -3.95
C ILE A 541 11.81 -22.86 -3.44
N ALA A 542 10.77 -22.90 -4.26
CA ALA A 542 9.65 -23.81 -4.07
C ALA A 542 10.04 -25.24 -4.51
N THR A 543 10.21 -26.13 -3.54
CA THR A 543 10.64 -27.52 -3.75
C THR A 543 9.58 -28.36 -4.47
N ILE A 544 10.01 -29.45 -5.10
CA ILE A 544 9.12 -30.46 -5.71
C ILE A 544 9.46 -31.85 -5.17
N PRO A 545 8.52 -32.81 -5.16
CA PRO A 545 8.75 -34.12 -4.56
C PRO A 545 9.53 -35.09 -5.47
N PHE A 546 9.86 -34.70 -6.70
CA PHE A 546 10.42 -35.61 -7.71
C PHE A 546 11.93 -35.81 -7.53
N THR A 547 12.35 -37.02 -7.19
CA THR A 547 13.75 -37.36 -6.89
C THR A 547 14.59 -37.71 -8.12
N ASP A 548 13.95 -37.92 -9.28
CA ASP A 548 14.58 -38.31 -10.54
C ASP A 548 14.87 -37.11 -11.47
N ILE A 549 14.79 -35.89 -10.92
CA ILE A 549 15.18 -34.65 -11.58
C ILE A 549 16.38 -34.08 -10.86
N ALA A 550 17.43 -33.73 -11.61
CA ALA A 550 18.62 -33.09 -11.04
C ALA A 550 18.28 -31.70 -10.48
N LYS A 551 18.59 -31.47 -9.19
CA LYS A 551 18.42 -30.17 -8.51
C LYS A 551 19.26 -29.11 -9.22
N GLY A 552 18.67 -27.94 -9.49
CA GLY A 552 19.27 -26.82 -10.21
C GLY A 552 19.25 -26.96 -11.73
N SER A 553 18.73 -28.05 -12.31
CA SER A 553 18.62 -28.19 -13.76
C SER A 553 17.49 -27.35 -14.36
N GLU A 554 17.61 -26.93 -15.63
CA GLU A 554 16.50 -26.25 -16.35
C GLU A 554 15.21 -27.07 -16.32
N THR A 555 15.32 -28.40 -16.40
CA THR A 555 14.16 -29.31 -16.37
C THR A 555 13.42 -29.21 -15.05
N GLU A 556 14.13 -29.02 -13.93
CA GLU A 556 13.51 -28.84 -12.62
C GLU A 556 12.61 -27.60 -12.60
N GLY A 557 13.06 -26.48 -13.15
CA GLY A 557 12.27 -25.24 -13.23
C GLY A 557 10.96 -25.44 -14.01
N TYR A 558 11.02 -26.06 -15.18
CA TYR A 558 9.83 -26.33 -15.99
C TYR A 558 8.86 -27.30 -15.31
N VAL A 559 9.38 -28.35 -14.67
CA VAL A 559 8.53 -29.31 -13.96
C VAL A 559 7.91 -28.70 -12.71
N ARG A 560 8.65 -27.85 -12.00
CA ARG A 560 8.18 -27.07 -10.85
C ARG A 560 7.03 -26.14 -11.23
N ASP A 561 7.16 -25.42 -12.35
CA ASP A 561 6.09 -24.58 -12.88
C ASP A 561 4.82 -25.40 -13.16
N LEU A 562 4.94 -26.54 -13.86
CA LEU A 562 3.79 -27.40 -14.12
C LEU A 562 3.18 -28.00 -12.84
N TYR A 563 4.01 -28.34 -11.85
CA TYR A 563 3.54 -28.93 -10.59
C TYR A 563 2.72 -27.94 -9.76
N TYR A 564 3.18 -26.69 -9.66
CA TYR A 564 2.48 -25.64 -8.90
C TYR A 564 1.30 -25.01 -9.63
N ARG A 565 1.16 -25.29 -10.94
CA ARG A 565 -0.07 -25.03 -11.72
C ARG A 565 -1.04 -26.20 -11.76
N ASP A 566 -0.77 -27.26 -11.01
CA ASP A 566 -1.56 -28.51 -10.99
C ASP A 566 -1.71 -29.19 -12.36
N LEU A 567 -0.74 -28.98 -13.25
CA LEU A 567 -0.70 -29.61 -14.57
C LEU A 567 -0.04 -30.99 -14.53
N THR A 568 0.73 -31.31 -13.48
CA THR A 568 1.36 -32.63 -13.30
C THR A 568 1.44 -33.04 -11.83
N ASN A 569 1.27 -34.35 -11.58
CA ASN A 569 1.54 -35.00 -10.29
C ASN A 569 2.70 -36.02 -10.39
N GLY A 570 3.46 -35.99 -11.48
CA GLY A 570 4.47 -37.02 -11.78
C GLY A 570 3.87 -38.29 -12.40
N THR A 571 4.73 -39.30 -12.58
CA THR A 571 4.30 -40.67 -12.89
C THR A 571 4.03 -41.46 -11.62
N THR A 572 4.66 -41.08 -10.52
CA THR A 572 4.35 -41.46 -9.14
C THR A 572 4.42 -40.20 -8.26
N ALA A 573 4.10 -40.33 -6.97
CA ALA A 573 4.20 -39.22 -6.03
C ALA A 573 5.63 -38.62 -5.91
N THR A 574 6.67 -39.39 -6.21
CA THR A 574 8.08 -38.98 -6.05
C THR A 574 8.91 -39.10 -7.33
N THR A 575 8.28 -39.42 -8.46
CA THR A 575 8.97 -39.64 -9.74
C THR A 575 8.25 -38.89 -10.85
N TYR A 576 8.99 -38.10 -11.64
CA TYR A 576 8.45 -37.40 -12.81
C TYR A 576 8.66 -38.18 -14.12
N SER A 577 9.74 -38.97 -14.22
CA SER A 577 10.20 -39.69 -15.42
C SER A 577 10.52 -38.77 -16.62
N PRO A 578 11.49 -37.84 -16.50
CA PRO A 578 11.74 -36.81 -17.53
C PRO A 578 12.08 -37.38 -18.92
N ASN A 579 12.76 -38.53 -18.96
CA ASN A 579 13.21 -39.18 -20.20
C ASN A 579 12.17 -40.13 -20.83
N ALA A 580 11.03 -40.35 -20.18
CA ALA A 580 10.00 -41.23 -20.72
C ALA A 580 9.31 -40.60 -21.94
N ASN A 581 9.08 -41.42 -22.97
CA ASN A 581 8.39 -41.01 -24.19
C ASN A 581 6.92 -40.64 -23.92
N LEU A 582 6.50 -39.48 -24.40
CA LEU A 582 5.16 -38.94 -24.25
C LEU A 582 4.17 -39.64 -25.18
N THR A 583 3.03 -40.08 -24.66
CA THR A 583 1.92 -40.59 -25.47
C THR A 583 1.03 -39.46 -26.01
N ARG A 584 0.26 -39.72 -27.07
CA ARG A 584 -0.70 -38.77 -27.64
C ARG A 584 -1.75 -38.32 -26.63
N ALA A 585 -2.27 -39.24 -25.82
CA ALA A 585 -3.22 -38.91 -24.77
C ALA A 585 -2.60 -37.98 -23.71
N GLN A 586 -1.37 -38.25 -23.27
CA GLN A 586 -0.69 -37.38 -22.30
C GLN A 586 -0.45 -35.98 -22.85
N ALA A 587 0.05 -35.86 -24.09
CA ALA A 587 0.26 -34.57 -24.75
C ALA A 587 -1.05 -33.76 -24.84
N ALA A 588 -2.15 -34.43 -25.22
CA ALA A 588 -3.46 -33.83 -25.27
C ALA A 588 -3.92 -33.35 -23.88
N SER A 589 -3.85 -34.20 -22.85
CA SER A 589 -4.22 -33.82 -21.48
C SER A 589 -3.50 -32.57 -20.97
N PHE A 590 -2.19 -32.49 -21.18
CA PHE A 590 -1.40 -31.34 -20.74
C PHE A 590 -1.85 -30.03 -21.41
N ILE A 591 -2.04 -30.05 -22.73
CA ILE A 591 -2.45 -28.86 -23.48
C ILE A 591 -3.91 -28.48 -23.15
N ALA A 592 -4.82 -29.46 -23.06
CA ALA A 592 -6.22 -29.21 -22.72
C ALA A 592 -6.38 -28.52 -21.36
N ARG A 593 -5.65 -29.01 -20.33
CA ARG A 593 -5.68 -28.44 -18.97
C ARG A 593 -5.08 -27.04 -18.94
N ALA A 594 -3.96 -26.81 -19.61
CA ALA A 594 -3.33 -25.50 -19.65
C ALA A 594 -4.22 -24.45 -20.32
N LEU A 595 -4.98 -24.86 -21.35
CA LEU A 595 -5.95 -24.00 -22.04
C LEU A 595 -7.32 -23.94 -21.35
N LYS A 596 -7.54 -24.70 -20.27
CA LYS A 596 -8.83 -24.87 -19.59
C LYS A 596 -9.98 -25.20 -20.56
N LEU A 597 -9.71 -26.03 -21.58
CA LEU A 597 -10.72 -26.38 -22.57
C LEU A 597 -11.69 -27.44 -22.03
N GLU A 598 -12.98 -27.20 -22.24
CA GLU A 598 -14.05 -28.14 -21.92
C GLU A 598 -14.68 -28.69 -23.21
N ALA A 599 -15.01 -29.99 -23.20
CA ALA A 599 -15.67 -30.62 -24.33
C ALA A 599 -17.15 -30.20 -24.38
N LYS A 600 -17.61 -29.80 -25.57
CA LYS A 600 -19.00 -29.41 -25.81
C LYS A 600 -19.87 -30.61 -26.22
N GLY A 601 -19.28 -31.64 -26.80
CA GLY A 601 -19.96 -32.84 -27.27
C GLY A 601 -19.32 -34.14 -26.82
N GLN A 602 -19.75 -35.23 -27.46
CA GLN A 602 -19.15 -36.55 -27.29
C GLN A 602 -18.01 -36.78 -28.28
N THR A 603 -17.08 -37.64 -27.90
CA THR A 603 -15.93 -37.96 -28.75
C THR A 603 -16.35 -38.58 -30.07
N THR A 604 -15.73 -38.15 -31.17
CA THR A 604 -15.87 -38.76 -32.50
C THR A 604 -14.87 -39.89 -32.74
N PHE A 605 -13.93 -40.10 -31.80
CA PHE A 605 -12.89 -41.12 -31.93
C PHE A 605 -13.36 -42.47 -31.38
N THR A 606 -13.17 -43.52 -32.17
CA THR A 606 -13.67 -44.88 -31.89
C THR A 606 -12.80 -45.71 -30.93
N ASP A 607 -11.60 -45.23 -30.59
CA ASP A 607 -10.56 -45.99 -29.86
C ASP A 607 -10.23 -45.43 -28.47
N LEU A 608 -11.10 -44.61 -27.89
CA LEU A 608 -10.90 -44.02 -26.57
C LEU A 608 -11.47 -44.84 -25.40
N GLY A 609 -12.12 -45.98 -25.65
CA GLY A 609 -12.85 -46.74 -24.62
C GLY A 609 -12.01 -47.18 -23.41
N ASN A 610 -10.69 -47.37 -23.58
CA ASN A 610 -9.76 -47.75 -22.50
C ASN A 610 -9.01 -46.56 -21.87
N VAL A 611 -9.31 -45.34 -22.31
CA VAL A 611 -8.76 -44.10 -21.74
C VAL A 611 -9.67 -43.66 -20.59
N ASN A 612 -9.12 -43.12 -19.50
CA ASN A 612 -9.97 -42.66 -18.39
C ASN A 612 -10.94 -41.54 -18.86
N PRO A 613 -12.16 -41.43 -18.29
CA PRO A 613 -13.17 -40.49 -18.78
C PRO A 613 -12.74 -39.02 -18.80
N ALA A 614 -11.92 -38.57 -17.85
CA ALA A 614 -11.43 -37.19 -17.83
C ALA A 614 -10.52 -36.91 -19.04
N THR A 615 -9.57 -37.81 -19.31
CA THR A 615 -8.70 -37.71 -20.48
C THR A 615 -9.47 -37.86 -21.79
N GLN A 616 -10.56 -38.64 -21.84
CA GLN A 616 -11.43 -38.68 -23.02
C GLN A 616 -12.06 -37.30 -23.31
N LYS A 617 -12.53 -36.59 -22.26
CA LYS A 617 -13.07 -35.23 -22.40
C LYS A 617 -12.01 -34.24 -22.87
N GLU A 618 -10.82 -34.28 -22.28
CA GLU A 618 -9.68 -33.43 -22.67
C GLU A 618 -9.29 -33.63 -24.15
N ILE A 619 -9.21 -34.89 -24.61
CA ILE A 619 -8.95 -35.21 -26.02
C ILE A 619 -10.07 -34.68 -26.92
N THR A 620 -11.32 -34.81 -26.49
CA THR A 620 -12.50 -34.33 -27.25
C THR A 620 -12.48 -32.82 -27.40
N ALA A 621 -12.23 -32.08 -26.31
CA ALA A 621 -12.15 -30.63 -26.32
C ALA A 621 -11.06 -30.12 -27.27
N LEU A 622 -9.89 -30.76 -27.29
CA LEU A 622 -8.82 -30.40 -28.22
C LEU A 622 -9.14 -30.74 -29.68
N ALA A 623 -9.94 -31.78 -29.92
CA ALA A 623 -10.37 -32.14 -31.26
C ALA A 623 -11.40 -31.14 -31.80
N GLU A 624 -12.37 -30.73 -30.96
CA GLU A 624 -13.34 -29.68 -31.27
C GLU A 624 -12.65 -28.33 -31.54
N ALA A 625 -11.57 -28.03 -30.80
CA ALA A 625 -10.74 -26.85 -31.00
C ALA A 625 -9.78 -26.96 -32.22
N GLY A 626 -9.76 -28.09 -32.93
CA GLY A 626 -8.91 -28.31 -34.10
C GLY A 626 -7.42 -28.49 -33.80
N ILE A 627 -7.03 -28.59 -32.52
CA ILE A 627 -5.63 -28.72 -32.08
C ILE A 627 -5.11 -30.14 -32.38
N VAL A 628 -5.91 -31.16 -32.08
CA VAL A 628 -5.58 -32.56 -32.38
C VAL A 628 -6.45 -33.13 -33.49
N LYS A 629 -5.87 -34.02 -34.29
CA LYS A 629 -6.54 -34.74 -35.38
C LYS A 629 -6.29 -36.25 -35.23
N GLY A 630 -7.31 -37.04 -35.56
CA GLY A 630 -7.19 -38.50 -35.68
C GLY A 630 -6.88 -38.95 -37.10
N VAL A 631 -6.69 -40.26 -37.27
CA VAL A 631 -6.50 -40.91 -38.56
C VAL A 631 -7.54 -42.01 -38.67
N ASN A 632 -8.35 -42.01 -39.73
CA ASN A 632 -9.41 -43.00 -39.98
C ASN A 632 -10.37 -43.19 -38.78
N GLY A 633 -10.81 -42.08 -38.17
CA GLY A 633 -11.72 -42.11 -37.02
C GLY A 633 -11.10 -42.61 -35.69
N LYS A 634 -9.78 -42.75 -35.62
CA LYS A 634 -9.04 -43.15 -34.41
C LYS A 634 -8.06 -42.07 -33.96
N PHE A 635 -7.98 -41.85 -32.65
CA PHE A 635 -7.03 -40.91 -32.05
C PHE A 635 -5.64 -41.53 -31.82
N ASN A 636 -5.57 -42.83 -31.57
CA ASN A 636 -4.39 -43.61 -31.19
C ASN A 636 -3.74 -43.12 -29.88
N PRO A 637 -4.44 -43.22 -28.72
CA PRO A 637 -4.02 -42.56 -27.47
C PRO A 637 -2.64 -42.98 -26.95
N ASN A 638 -2.23 -44.23 -27.19
CA ASN A 638 -0.99 -44.81 -26.64
C ASN A 638 0.25 -44.61 -27.53
N THR A 639 0.07 -44.15 -28.77
CA THR A 639 1.18 -43.91 -29.71
C THR A 639 2.06 -42.79 -29.19
N LYS A 640 3.38 -42.90 -29.40
CA LYS A 640 4.35 -41.90 -28.98
C LYS A 640 4.27 -40.68 -29.90
N VAL A 641 4.30 -39.49 -29.31
CA VAL A 641 4.28 -38.22 -30.04
C VAL A 641 5.69 -37.86 -30.46
N THR A 642 5.90 -37.50 -31.73
CA THR A 642 7.19 -36.96 -32.19
C THR A 642 7.33 -35.49 -31.83
N ARG A 643 8.57 -34.97 -31.80
CA ARG A 643 8.83 -33.54 -31.57
C ARG A 643 8.12 -32.64 -32.60
N ALA A 644 8.04 -33.06 -33.86
CA ALA A 644 7.27 -32.35 -34.89
C ALA A 644 5.77 -32.30 -34.56
N GLN A 645 5.18 -33.43 -34.16
CA GLN A 645 3.76 -33.50 -33.81
C GLN A 645 3.44 -32.63 -32.59
N LEU A 646 4.33 -32.61 -31.58
CA LEU A 646 4.15 -31.77 -30.41
C LEU A 646 4.21 -30.28 -30.78
N ALA A 647 5.17 -29.87 -31.63
CA ALA A 647 5.25 -28.50 -32.13
C ALA A 647 3.98 -28.08 -32.90
N LEU A 648 3.42 -28.96 -33.74
CA LEU A 648 2.15 -28.72 -34.43
C LEU A 648 0.98 -28.52 -33.46
N MET A 649 0.91 -29.30 -32.37
CA MET A 649 -0.15 -29.14 -31.36
C MET A 649 -0.06 -27.77 -30.68
N PHE A 650 1.14 -27.34 -30.28
CA PHE A 650 1.33 -26.01 -29.68
C PHE A 650 1.10 -24.87 -30.66
N ALA A 651 1.53 -24.99 -31.92
CA ALA A 651 1.29 -23.98 -32.94
C ALA A 651 -0.21 -23.78 -33.20
N ARG A 652 -0.98 -24.87 -33.26
CA ARG A 652 -2.45 -24.79 -33.38
C ARG A 652 -3.10 -24.20 -32.15
N ALA A 653 -2.63 -24.57 -30.95
CA ALA A 653 -3.10 -23.98 -29.70
C ALA A 653 -2.85 -22.46 -29.65
N TYR A 654 -1.67 -22.00 -30.10
CA TYR A 654 -1.36 -20.58 -30.22
C TYR A 654 -2.30 -19.88 -31.21
N ASN A 655 -2.44 -20.40 -32.43
CA ASN A 655 -3.27 -19.79 -33.48
C ASN A 655 -4.77 -19.80 -33.17
N LEU A 656 -5.23 -20.60 -32.20
CA LEU A 656 -6.60 -20.54 -31.70
C LEU A 656 -6.88 -19.24 -30.92
N GLN A 657 -5.86 -18.69 -30.29
CA GLN A 657 -5.99 -17.55 -29.38
C GLN A 657 -5.35 -16.27 -29.92
N HIS A 658 -4.52 -16.37 -30.95
CA HIS A 658 -3.73 -15.27 -31.51
C HIS A 658 -3.78 -15.25 -33.03
N ASP A 659 -3.50 -14.09 -33.59
CA ASP A 659 -3.31 -13.96 -35.03
C ASP A 659 -2.11 -14.78 -35.49
N THR A 660 -2.27 -15.45 -36.64
CA THR A 660 -1.22 -16.30 -37.19
C THR A 660 -0.04 -15.46 -37.66
N LYS A 661 1.16 -15.73 -37.13
CA LYS A 661 2.41 -15.13 -37.62
C LYS A 661 2.85 -15.82 -38.92
N ALA A 662 2.82 -15.08 -40.03
CA ALA A 662 3.20 -15.59 -41.35
C ALA A 662 4.70 -15.38 -41.66
N GLY A 663 5.25 -16.21 -42.56
CA GLY A 663 6.59 -16.02 -43.12
C GLY A 663 7.77 -16.35 -42.19
N LEU A 664 7.51 -16.94 -41.03
CA LEU A 664 8.55 -17.35 -40.08
C LEU A 664 9.43 -18.46 -40.67
N LYS A 665 10.74 -18.37 -40.43
CA LYS A 665 11.71 -19.41 -40.81
C LYS A 665 12.57 -19.79 -39.60
N ALA A 666 12.78 -21.09 -39.41
CA ALA A 666 13.76 -21.61 -38.46
C ALA A 666 15.03 -22.06 -39.18
N ASP A 667 16.18 -21.80 -38.56
CA ASP A 667 17.53 -22.13 -39.02
C ASP A 667 17.97 -23.56 -38.64
N PHE A 668 17.03 -24.50 -38.55
CA PHE A 668 17.35 -25.90 -38.24
C PHE A 668 17.68 -26.67 -39.51
N SER A 669 18.85 -27.30 -39.53
CA SER A 669 19.38 -28.01 -40.71
C SER A 669 18.55 -29.25 -41.12
N ASP A 670 17.68 -29.76 -40.24
CA ASP A 670 16.98 -31.04 -40.41
C ASP A 670 15.45 -30.93 -40.61
N ILE A 671 14.92 -29.73 -40.82
CA ILE A 671 13.47 -29.49 -41.01
C ILE A 671 13.03 -29.38 -42.48
N ALA A 672 13.96 -29.14 -43.42
CA ALA A 672 13.63 -28.85 -44.82
C ALA A 672 12.88 -29.98 -45.55
N LYS A 673 12.99 -31.23 -45.07
CA LYS A 673 12.30 -32.41 -45.63
C LYS A 673 10.84 -32.55 -45.19
N TYR A 674 10.37 -31.75 -44.23
CA TYR A 674 9.00 -31.80 -43.73
C TYR A 674 8.09 -30.86 -44.51
N ASN A 675 6.77 -31.06 -44.44
CA ASN A 675 5.82 -30.17 -45.12
C ASN A 675 5.83 -28.74 -44.54
N THR A 676 5.29 -27.78 -45.29
CA THR A 676 5.26 -26.36 -44.91
C THR A 676 4.64 -26.13 -43.53
N GLU A 677 3.50 -26.76 -43.23
CA GLU A 677 2.81 -26.63 -41.93
C GLU A 677 3.75 -27.01 -40.76
N THR A 678 4.52 -28.09 -40.90
CA THR A 678 5.46 -28.52 -39.86
C THR A 678 6.64 -27.57 -39.72
N GLN A 679 7.17 -27.07 -40.84
CA GLN A 679 8.28 -26.10 -40.83
C GLN A 679 7.86 -24.79 -40.16
N GLU A 680 6.68 -24.27 -40.50
CA GLU A 680 6.11 -23.05 -39.93
C GLU A 680 5.80 -23.22 -38.43
N ALA A 681 5.25 -24.38 -38.03
CA ALA A 681 5.01 -24.67 -36.61
C ALA A 681 6.31 -24.67 -35.80
N ILE A 682 7.37 -25.30 -36.30
CA ILE A 682 8.69 -25.28 -35.64
C ILE A 682 9.26 -23.86 -35.60
N ALA A 683 9.11 -23.09 -36.68
CA ALA A 683 9.55 -21.70 -36.74
C ALA A 683 8.82 -20.82 -35.73
N LEU A 684 7.50 -20.96 -35.60
CA LEU A 684 6.69 -20.26 -34.60
C LEU A 684 7.14 -20.61 -33.17
N MET A 685 7.32 -21.91 -32.88
CA MET A 685 7.76 -22.32 -31.55
C MET A 685 9.16 -21.78 -31.21
N LYS A 686 10.05 -21.63 -32.20
CA LYS A 686 11.37 -21.03 -32.01
C LYS A 686 11.27 -19.51 -31.78
N ASP A 687 10.48 -18.82 -32.59
CA ASP A 687 10.24 -17.37 -32.47
C ASP A 687 9.70 -17.00 -31.08
N LEU A 688 8.76 -17.78 -30.58
CA LEU A 688 8.19 -17.65 -29.23
C LEU A 688 9.10 -18.16 -28.11
N LYS A 689 10.31 -18.64 -28.42
CA LYS A 689 11.27 -19.24 -27.46
C LYS A 689 10.70 -20.44 -26.67
N ILE A 690 9.68 -21.11 -27.20
CA ILE A 690 9.06 -22.31 -26.62
C ILE A 690 9.95 -23.54 -26.81
N VAL A 691 10.65 -23.62 -27.95
CA VAL A 691 11.60 -24.70 -28.25
C VAL A 691 13.01 -24.19 -28.46
N SER A 692 13.97 -25.04 -28.14
CA SER A 692 15.37 -24.91 -28.54
C SER A 692 15.79 -26.15 -29.34
N GLY A 693 16.74 -25.96 -30.25
CA GLY A 693 17.45 -27.06 -30.89
C GLY A 693 18.75 -27.41 -30.18
N SER A 694 19.45 -28.41 -30.70
CA SER A 694 20.80 -28.79 -30.27
C SER A 694 21.67 -28.92 -31.51
N ASN A 695 22.85 -28.29 -31.50
CA ASN A 695 23.81 -28.32 -32.61
C ASN A 695 23.19 -27.98 -33.97
N GLY A 696 22.33 -26.94 -34.02
CA GLY A 696 21.65 -26.50 -35.24
C GLY A 696 20.58 -27.47 -35.77
N LYS A 697 20.08 -28.40 -34.94
CA LYS A 697 19.04 -29.38 -35.30
C LYS A 697 17.85 -29.34 -34.34
N PHE A 698 16.65 -29.55 -34.88
CA PHE A 698 15.42 -29.71 -34.09
C PHE A 698 15.11 -31.17 -33.76
N MET A 699 15.60 -32.13 -34.55
CA MET A 699 15.31 -33.57 -34.47
C MET A 699 13.81 -33.91 -34.55
N PRO A 700 13.08 -33.55 -35.64
CA PRO A 700 11.62 -33.59 -35.64
C PRO A 700 11.01 -35.01 -35.57
N SER A 701 11.76 -36.04 -36.00
CA SER A 701 11.35 -37.44 -35.98
C SER A 701 11.53 -38.14 -34.63
N ASN A 702 12.31 -37.55 -33.72
CA ASN A 702 12.53 -38.16 -32.40
C ASN A 702 11.25 -38.07 -31.58
N ASN A 703 10.99 -39.07 -30.75
CA ASN A 703 9.90 -39.04 -29.79
C ASN A 703 10.10 -37.88 -28.80
N ALA A 704 9.04 -37.13 -28.54
CA ALA A 704 8.99 -36.16 -27.48
C ALA A 704 8.99 -36.88 -26.13
N THR A 705 9.66 -36.29 -25.14
CA THR A 705 9.76 -36.82 -23.79
C THR A 705 8.93 -35.96 -22.85
N ARG A 706 8.73 -36.42 -21.62
CA ARG A 706 8.06 -35.62 -20.57
C ARG A 706 8.83 -34.35 -20.21
N ALA A 707 10.16 -34.34 -20.32
CA ALA A 707 10.96 -33.13 -20.18
C ALA A 707 10.70 -32.12 -21.32
N HIS A 708 10.60 -32.59 -22.57
CA HIS A 708 10.22 -31.75 -23.71
C HIS A 708 8.82 -31.14 -23.51
N MET A 709 7.86 -31.92 -23.03
CA MET A 709 6.51 -31.43 -22.69
C MET A 709 6.55 -30.36 -21.61
N ALA A 710 7.31 -30.58 -20.52
CA ALA A 710 7.44 -29.61 -19.44
C ALA A 710 7.98 -28.27 -19.94
N LYS A 711 9.10 -28.30 -20.67
CA LYS A 711 9.73 -27.11 -21.25
C LYS A 711 8.77 -26.36 -22.17
N MET A 712 8.18 -27.07 -23.14
CA MET A 712 7.31 -26.43 -24.12
C MET A 712 6.04 -25.87 -23.47
N LEU A 713 5.42 -26.59 -22.52
CA LEU A 713 4.21 -26.12 -21.87
C LEU A 713 4.48 -24.93 -20.96
N SER A 714 5.51 -25.01 -20.12
CA SER A 714 5.89 -23.91 -19.22
C SER A 714 6.19 -22.62 -19.98
N ASN A 715 6.94 -22.71 -21.09
CA ASN A 715 7.21 -21.56 -21.96
C ASN A 715 5.99 -21.10 -22.77
N TYR A 716 5.00 -21.97 -23.00
CA TYR A 716 3.78 -21.63 -23.73
C TYR A 716 2.73 -20.92 -22.86
N ILE A 717 2.66 -21.26 -21.57
CA ILE A 717 1.63 -20.74 -20.63
C ILE A 717 1.52 -19.20 -20.64
N PRO A 718 2.61 -18.40 -20.69
CA PRO A 718 2.52 -16.94 -20.79
C PRO A 718 1.75 -16.43 -22.03
N TYR A 719 1.59 -17.26 -23.06
CA TYR A 719 0.82 -16.94 -24.26
C TYR A 719 -0.63 -17.41 -24.17
N VAL A 720 -1.07 -18.06 -23.09
CA VAL A 720 -2.47 -18.47 -22.96
C VAL A 720 -3.32 -17.27 -22.58
N LYS A 721 -4.29 -16.90 -23.42
CA LYS A 721 -5.29 -15.89 -23.07
C LYS A 721 -6.28 -16.49 -22.09
N GLU A 722 -6.62 -15.76 -21.02
CA GLU A 722 -7.74 -16.16 -20.17
C GLU A 722 -9.03 -16.17 -21.00
N SER A 723 -9.80 -17.24 -20.88
CA SER A 723 -11.13 -17.29 -21.49
C SER A 723 -11.99 -16.20 -20.86
N LYS A 724 -12.50 -15.27 -21.69
CA LYS A 724 -13.54 -14.32 -21.27
C LYS A 724 -14.79 -15.02 -20.76
#